data_AF-A0A4Y2INU0-F1
#
_entry.id   AF-A0A4Y2INU0-F1
#
_cell.length_a   1.000
_cell.length_b   1.000
_cell.length_c   1.000
_cell.angle_alpha   90.00
_cell.angle_beta   90.00
_cell.angle_gamma   90.00
#
_symmetry.space_group_name_H-M   'P 1'
#
loop_
_entity.id
_entity.type
_entity.pdbx_description
1 polymer ?
#
loop_
_entity_poly.entity_id
_entity_poly.type
_entity_poly.pdbx_seq_one_letter_code
_entity_poly.pdbx_strand_id
1 'polypeptide(L)'
;MKGTYLSKRSVLSICGMLFYPLGMLTPFTVRMKLLLQNTWERDLQWNEPLPPDIQETFQSWLDEVDTASQISLSRPYFLNTETEPAEIHIFSDASPKAYGCVAYFRKVIDGTISSSFIVAKCRLAPLKKLSLARLELMGALVSARLAEYLQKTFPWITSDHIFFWSDSQITLHWINGDPLRWKEFVRNPVREIQEKTNGYHWNYCRGKTNPADKLTRGLSIHVLVQDDVWWHGPDWLTSQNLSFNHSADSEINETDIADELTKNYVPVMTVTEHCRNDFIDNLLSITNDYTKLIRIISYVFRFAANCGFTESKKFGPVKADERVRAENSLIRMVQEGKFQEEIKDLKRGKGVSNKSKLSSLNVFIDESGILKVGGRLKHSKLNVYSKHPIVLPPNHILTTNILVYYHKKYLHLGAQALLYQVRQKFWSINGKHNCKKVIFKCITCAKNKPVLTSQIMGDLPTDRVTPNHVFNVTGIDFAGPFFLKFKNQRKGILNKVYVVIYVCLCTKALHLDFVTDQTSDCFIASLKRFFGRRGKCAKILTDNSKTFVGADKEIKILYNHVNSPDQCLSEFLTSESIEWKFIPPKSPNFGGIWEAGVKSFKFHLKRVIGGQKLTLEEFITILAEIEGVLNSRPLTPLSPEFDDFETLSPGIF
;
A
#
# COMPACT_ATOMS: atom_id res chain seq x y z
N MET A 1 -30.20 -3.13 -16.00
CA MET A 1 -29.38 -3.98 -16.89
C MET A 1 -30.16 -4.15 -18.20
N LYS A 2 -29.63 -3.70 -19.34
CA LYS A 2 -30.18 -4.06 -20.67
C LYS A 2 -29.81 -5.53 -20.95
N GLY A 3 -30.76 -6.31 -21.47
CA GLY A 3 -30.75 -7.78 -21.57
C GLY A 3 -29.63 -8.42 -22.41
N THR A 4 -29.42 -9.74 -22.36
CA THR A 4 -30.03 -10.82 -21.54
C THR A 4 -29.26 -12.12 -21.81
N TYR A 5 -28.03 -12.26 -21.32
CA TYR A 5 -27.43 -13.58 -21.09
C TYR A 5 -26.39 -13.51 -19.97
N LEU A 6 -26.32 -14.58 -19.20
CA LEU A 6 -25.31 -14.74 -18.16
C LEU A 6 -23.96 -14.98 -18.85
N SER A 7 -22.96 -14.17 -18.49
CA SER A 7 -21.59 -14.27 -19.02
C SER A 7 -20.60 -14.43 -17.87
N LYS A 8 -19.36 -14.79 -18.18
CA LYS A 8 -18.25 -14.83 -17.22
C LYS A 8 -18.10 -13.52 -16.44
N ARG A 9 -18.26 -12.37 -17.12
CA ARG A 9 -18.24 -11.04 -16.50
C ARG A 9 -19.40 -10.86 -15.52
N SER A 10 -20.61 -11.28 -15.90
CA SER A 10 -21.80 -11.18 -15.04
C SER A 10 -21.62 -12.00 -13.75
N VAL A 11 -21.13 -13.24 -13.87
CA VAL A 11 -20.87 -14.13 -12.73
C VAL A 11 -19.85 -13.52 -11.77
N LEU A 12 -18.72 -13.01 -12.28
CA LEU A 12 -17.71 -12.37 -11.45
C LEU A 12 -18.25 -11.11 -10.76
N SER A 13 -19.03 -10.30 -11.47
CA SER A 13 -19.67 -9.10 -10.92
C SER A 13 -20.61 -9.44 -9.77
N ILE A 14 -21.47 -10.44 -9.94
CA ILE A 14 -22.43 -10.85 -8.91
C ILE A 14 -21.70 -11.47 -7.71
N CYS A 15 -20.70 -12.32 -7.94
CA CYS A 15 -19.87 -12.86 -6.87
C CYS A 15 -19.17 -11.76 -6.07
N GLY A 16 -18.76 -10.67 -6.72
CA GLY A 16 -18.15 -9.51 -6.08
C GLY A 16 -19.10 -8.68 -5.22
N MET A 17 -20.42 -8.81 -5.40
CA MET A 17 -21.42 -8.13 -4.57
C MET A 17 -21.52 -8.75 -3.16
N LEU A 18 -21.15 -10.03 -3.00
CA LEU A 18 -21.06 -10.67 -1.70
C LEU A 18 -19.77 -10.24 -0.97
N PHE A 19 -19.83 -9.08 -0.31
CA PHE A 19 -18.71 -8.58 0.47
C PHE A 19 -18.65 -9.24 1.85
N TYR A 20 -17.62 -10.05 2.09
CA TYR A 20 -17.33 -10.54 3.43
C TYR A 20 -15.81 -10.63 3.73
N PRO A 21 -15.28 -9.80 4.64
CA PRO A 21 -13.82 -9.64 4.82
C PRO A 21 -13.10 -10.80 5.53
N LEU A 22 -13.80 -11.63 6.31
CA LEU A 22 -13.17 -12.65 7.17
C LEU A 22 -13.38 -14.11 6.69
N GLY A 23 -13.90 -14.34 5.48
CA GLY A 23 -14.22 -15.67 4.95
C GLY A 23 -15.31 -16.57 5.61
N MET A 24 -16.42 -16.08 6.16
CA MET A 24 -17.47 -16.86 6.85
C MET A 24 -18.31 -17.63 5.84
N LEU A 25 -18.58 -16.99 4.69
CA LEU A 25 -19.31 -17.59 3.58
C LEU A 25 -18.36 -18.35 2.66
N THR A 26 -17.16 -18.71 3.11
CA THR A 26 -16.17 -19.38 2.24
C THR A 26 -16.69 -20.72 1.71
N PRO A 27 -17.33 -21.60 2.52
CA PRO A 27 -17.93 -22.84 2.01
C PRO A 27 -18.99 -22.60 0.92
N PHE A 28 -19.75 -21.50 1.02
CA PHE A 28 -20.75 -21.14 0.00
C PHE A 28 -20.12 -20.51 -1.26
N THR A 29 -19.19 -19.56 -1.07
CA THR A 29 -18.57 -18.80 -2.16
C THR A 29 -17.50 -19.58 -2.93
N VAL A 30 -16.92 -20.64 -2.36
CA VAL A 30 -15.97 -21.51 -3.09
C VAL A 30 -16.64 -22.19 -4.28
N ARG A 31 -17.93 -22.54 -4.19
CA ARG A 31 -18.72 -23.09 -5.31
C ARG A 31 -18.70 -22.14 -6.51
N MET A 32 -18.80 -20.85 -6.27
CA MET A 32 -18.72 -19.83 -7.32
C MET A 32 -17.33 -19.64 -7.91
N LYS A 33 -16.32 -19.67 -7.05
CA LYS A 33 -14.92 -19.60 -7.50
C LYS A 33 -14.58 -20.81 -8.40
N LEU A 34 -15.08 -22.00 -8.05
CA LEU A 34 -14.94 -23.21 -8.87
C LEU A 34 -15.72 -23.15 -10.18
N LEU A 35 -16.94 -22.61 -10.15
CA LEU A 35 -17.72 -22.38 -11.36
C LEU A 35 -16.99 -21.44 -12.31
N LEU A 36 -16.41 -20.36 -11.79
CA LEU A 36 -15.59 -19.45 -12.59
C LEU A 36 -14.31 -20.14 -13.10
N GLN A 37 -13.70 -21.03 -12.32
CA GLN A 37 -12.57 -21.85 -12.78
C GLN A 37 -12.92 -22.76 -13.95
N ASN A 38 -14.07 -23.42 -13.91
CA ASN A 38 -14.60 -24.23 -15.01
C ASN A 38 -14.77 -23.38 -16.28
N THR A 39 -15.23 -22.12 -16.16
CA THR A 39 -15.31 -21.24 -17.34
C THR A 39 -13.94 -20.87 -17.94
N TRP A 40 -12.85 -20.91 -17.17
CA TRP A 40 -11.49 -20.72 -17.69
C TRP A 40 -10.94 -22.00 -18.31
N GLU A 41 -11.24 -23.16 -17.74
CA GLU A 41 -10.86 -24.46 -18.31
C GLU A 41 -11.49 -24.71 -19.69
N ARG A 42 -12.69 -24.16 -19.92
CA ARG A 42 -13.38 -24.19 -21.22
C ARG A 42 -13.03 -23.04 -22.17
N ASP A 43 -12.04 -22.22 -21.83
CA ASP A 43 -11.56 -21.07 -22.62
C ASP A 43 -12.66 -20.07 -23.08
N LEU A 44 -13.71 -19.91 -22.26
CA LEU A 44 -14.83 -19.01 -22.58
C LEU A 44 -14.38 -17.53 -22.55
N GLN A 45 -14.87 -16.72 -23.49
CA GLN A 45 -14.58 -15.29 -23.51
C GLN A 45 -15.39 -14.51 -22.45
N TRP A 46 -14.93 -13.31 -22.08
CA TRP A 46 -15.52 -12.53 -20.97
C TRP A 46 -17.00 -12.22 -21.12
N ASN A 47 -17.44 -11.94 -22.35
CA ASN A 47 -18.80 -11.55 -22.69
C ASN A 47 -19.51 -12.64 -23.53
N GLU A 48 -19.03 -13.88 -23.49
CA GLU A 48 -19.68 -15.01 -24.15
C GLU A 48 -20.82 -15.56 -23.26
N PRO A 49 -21.94 -16.02 -23.83
CA PRO A 49 -22.98 -16.71 -23.06
C PRO A 49 -22.42 -17.96 -22.38
N LEU A 50 -22.84 -18.20 -21.13
CA LEU A 50 -22.47 -19.42 -20.41
C LEU A 50 -23.13 -20.66 -21.03
N PRO A 51 -22.41 -21.79 -21.10
CA PRO A 51 -23.00 -23.09 -21.42
C PRO A 51 -24.18 -23.43 -20.49
N PRO A 52 -25.22 -24.15 -20.96
CA PRO A 52 -26.42 -24.45 -20.18
C PRO A 52 -26.13 -25.09 -18.82
N ASP A 53 -25.17 -26.02 -18.73
CA ASP A 53 -24.80 -26.70 -17.49
C ASP A 53 -24.18 -25.75 -16.44
N ILE A 54 -23.38 -24.77 -16.90
CA ILE A 54 -22.79 -23.74 -16.04
C ILE A 54 -23.87 -22.73 -15.63
N GLN A 55 -24.76 -22.38 -16.55
CA GLN A 55 -25.86 -21.46 -16.30
C GLN A 55 -26.84 -22.03 -15.24
N GLU A 56 -27.24 -23.29 -15.37
CA GLU A 56 -28.11 -23.97 -14.39
C GLU A 56 -27.46 -24.05 -13.01
N THR A 57 -26.17 -24.41 -12.96
CA THR A 57 -25.43 -24.46 -11.68
C THR A 57 -25.34 -23.07 -11.04
N PHE A 58 -25.12 -22.02 -11.84
CA PHE A 58 -25.07 -20.66 -11.33
C PHE A 58 -26.44 -20.18 -10.86
N GLN A 59 -27.51 -20.48 -11.60
CA GLN A 59 -28.87 -20.10 -11.22
C GLN A 59 -29.28 -20.78 -9.91
N SER A 60 -29.02 -22.07 -9.75
CA SER A 60 -29.26 -22.78 -8.49
C SER A 60 -28.50 -22.14 -7.32
N TRP A 61 -27.25 -21.71 -7.53
CA TRP A 61 -26.51 -21.00 -6.49
C TRP A 61 -27.08 -19.59 -6.21
N LEU A 62 -27.60 -18.88 -7.22
CA LEU A 62 -28.24 -17.58 -7.06
C LEU A 62 -29.52 -17.67 -6.24
N ASP A 63 -30.34 -18.69 -6.48
CA ASP A 63 -31.61 -18.90 -5.78
C ASP A 63 -31.40 -19.17 -4.28
N GLU A 64 -30.20 -19.63 -3.90
CA GLU A 64 -29.80 -19.82 -2.51
C GLU A 64 -29.43 -18.49 -1.81
N VAL A 65 -28.92 -17.48 -2.54
CA VAL A 65 -28.20 -16.31 -1.98
C VAL A 65 -28.98 -15.55 -0.90
N ASP A 66 -30.30 -15.39 -1.06
CA ASP A 66 -31.13 -14.64 -0.10
C ASP A 66 -31.10 -15.25 1.30
N THR A 67 -30.89 -16.56 1.41
CA THR A 67 -30.77 -17.26 2.70
C THR A 67 -29.52 -16.83 3.48
N ALA A 68 -28.51 -16.25 2.80
CA ALA A 68 -27.31 -15.75 3.48
C ALA A 68 -27.62 -14.63 4.48
N SER A 69 -28.75 -13.92 4.35
CA SER A 69 -29.18 -12.90 5.31
C SER A 69 -29.54 -13.46 6.69
N GLN A 70 -29.74 -14.78 6.81
CA GLN A 70 -30.05 -15.45 8.08
C GLN A 70 -28.81 -15.69 8.95
N ILE A 71 -27.60 -15.53 8.39
CA ILE A 71 -26.35 -15.74 9.13
C ILE A 71 -26.09 -14.54 10.04
N SER A 72 -26.07 -14.79 11.34
CA SER A 72 -25.70 -13.81 12.36
C SER A 72 -24.58 -14.37 13.23
N LEU A 73 -23.53 -13.58 13.45
CA LEU A 73 -22.43 -13.93 14.35
C LEU A 73 -22.23 -12.84 15.38
N SER A 74 -22.17 -13.25 16.65
CA SER A 74 -21.73 -12.36 17.72
C SER A 74 -20.25 -12.01 17.52
N ARG A 75 -19.98 -10.71 17.37
CA ARG A 75 -18.63 -10.16 17.17
C ARG A 75 -17.87 -9.70 18.40
N PRO A 76 -18.50 -9.25 19.51
CA PRO A 76 -17.74 -9.03 20.72
C PRO A 76 -17.23 -10.39 21.18
N TYR A 77 -15.98 -10.70 20.80
CA TYR A 77 -15.35 -11.93 21.26
C TYR A 77 -15.11 -11.80 22.76
N PHE A 78 -14.49 -10.71 23.21
CA PHE A 78 -14.04 -10.50 24.60
C PHE A 78 -14.83 -9.36 25.23
N LEU A 79 -15.21 -9.50 26.50
CA LEU A 79 -15.72 -8.39 27.31
C LEU A 79 -14.57 -7.60 27.94
N ASN A 80 -13.50 -8.30 28.36
CA ASN A 80 -12.25 -7.69 28.79
C ASN A 80 -11.03 -8.47 28.28
N THR A 81 -10.19 -7.83 27.46
CA THR A 81 -9.03 -8.46 26.81
C THR A 81 -7.88 -8.79 27.78
N GLU A 82 -7.84 -8.18 28.96
CA GLU A 82 -6.76 -8.37 29.95
C GLU A 82 -7.00 -9.53 30.91
N THR A 83 -8.24 -10.02 31.02
CA THR A 83 -8.65 -11.01 32.05
C THR A 83 -9.16 -12.33 31.47
N GLU A 84 -9.38 -12.43 30.15
CA GLU A 84 -9.92 -13.63 29.51
C GLU A 84 -8.82 -14.41 28.76
N PRO A 85 -8.32 -15.55 29.29
CA PRO A 85 -7.39 -16.39 28.56
C PRO A 85 -8.06 -16.98 27.31
N ALA A 86 -7.38 -16.90 26.17
CA ALA A 86 -7.85 -17.42 24.90
C ALA A 86 -6.76 -18.13 24.11
N GLU A 87 -7.17 -19.20 23.46
CA GLU A 87 -6.36 -19.99 22.54
C GLU A 87 -6.87 -19.79 21.11
N ILE A 88 -5.98 -19.92 20.13
CA ILE A 88 -6.31 -19.89 18.71
C ILE A 88 -6.08 -21.28 18.14
N HIS A 89 -7.13 -21.87 17.55
CA HIS A 89 -7.06 -23.16 16.89
C HIS A 89 -7.29 -22.99 15.40
N ILE A 90 -6.30 -23.38 14.58
CA ILE A 90 -6.33 -23.22 13.13
C ILE A 90 -6.34 -24.60 12.47
N PHE A 91 -7.40 -24.87 11.73
CA PHE A 91 -7.61 -26.12 11.01
C PHE A 91 -7.31 -25.90 9.54
N SER A 92 -6.44 -26.74 8.96
CA SER A 92 -6.18 -26.79 7.51
C SER A 92 -6.79 -28.01 6.87
N ASP A 93 -7.18 -27.85 5.61
CA ASP A 93 -7.58 -28.95 4.75
C ASP A 93 -7.26 -28.62 3.27
N ALA A 94 -7.22 -29.66 2.44
CA ALA A 94 -7.16 -29.53 1.00
C ALA A 94 -7.96 -30.63 0.28
N SER A 95 -8.54 -30.23 -0.85
CA SER A 95 -9.12 -31.10 -1.84
C SER A 95 -8.45 -30.86 -3.20
N PRO A 96 -8.65 -31.72 -4.21
CA PRO A 96 -8.20 -31.46 -5.58
C PRO A 96 -8.74 -30.15 -6.19
N LYS A 97 -9.77 -29.56 -5.58
CA LYS A 97 -10.46 -28.35 -6.06
C LYS A 97 -10.00 -27.09 -5.32
N ALA A 98 -9.75 -27.16 -4.02
CA ALA A 98 -9.40 -26.01 -3.20
C ALA A 98 -8.65 -26.41 -1.93
N TYR A 99 -7.88 -25.49 -1.37
CA TYR A 99 -7.16 -25.68 -0.11
C TYR A 99 -7.24 -24.42 0.75
N GLY A 100 -7.14 -24.57 2.06
CA GLY A 100 -7.23 -23.44 2.96
C GLY A 100 -7.29 -23.81 4.42
N CYS A 101 -7.78 -22.87 5.22
CA CYS A 101 -7.86 -23.01 6.66
C CYS A 101 -8.97 -22.17 7.29
N VAL A 102 -9.38 -22.56 8.49
CA VAL A 102 -10.32 -21.82 9.35
C VAL A 102 -9.76 -21.73 10.78
N ALA A 103 -9.94 -20.58 11.42
CA ALA A 103 -9.45 -20.31 12.76
C ALA A 103 -10.61 -20.04 13.73
N TYR A 104 -10.48 -20.57 14.95
CA TYR A 104 -11.43 -20.42 16.06
C TYR A 104 -10.72 -19.91 17.31
N PHE A 105 -11.43 -19.10 18.10
CA PHE A 105 -11.05 -18.88 19.49
C PHE A 105 -11.57 -20.05 20.33
N ARG A 106 -10.78 -20.46 21.31
CA ARG A 106 -11.24 -21.28 22.44
C ARG A 106 -11.01 -20.50 23.73
N LYS A 107 -12.04 -20.39 24.56
CA LYS A 107 -12.02 -19.59 25.79
C LYS A 107 -12.48 -20.42 26.97
N VAL A 108 -11.87 -20.19 28.11
CA VAL A 108 -12.23 -20.83 29.37
C VAL A 108 -12.53 -19.72 30.38
N ILE A 109 -13.82 -19.51 30.67
CA ILE A 109 -14.29 -18.47 31.61
C ILE A 109 -15.12 -19.19 32.68
N ASP A 110 -14.71 -19.08 33.95
CA ASP A 110 -15.41 -19.67 35.10
C ASP A 110 -15.79 -21.16 34.93
N GLY A 111 -14.91 -21.93 34.27
CA GLY A 111 -15.12 -23.35 33.97
C GLY A 111 -15.98 -23.64 32.75
N THR A 112 -16.60 -22.62 32.14
CA THR A 112 -17.34 -22.75 30.88
C THR A 112 -16.40 -22.58 29.70
N ILE A 113 -16.40 -23.55 28.79
CA ILE A 113 -15.57 -23.54 27.59
C ILE A 113 -16.43 -23.18 26.40
N SER A 114 -16.03 -22.15 25.68
CA SER A 114 -16.71 -21.72 24.46
C SER A 114 -15.74 -21.61 23.30
N SER A 115 -16.25 -21.83 22.09
CA SER A 115 -15.50 -21.67 20.87
C SER A 115 -16.23 -20.77 19.89
N SER A 116 -15.49 -20.00 19.10
CA SER A 116 -16.08 -19.02 18.18
C SER A 116 -15.24 -18.81 16.92
N PHE A 117 -15.89 -18.79 15.77
CA PHE A 117 -15.27 -18.50 14.47
C PHE A 117 -14.54 -17.15 14.47
N ILE A 118 -13.29 -17.13 14.01
CA ILE A 118 -12.50 -15.90 13.82
C ILE A 118 -12.49 -15.52 12.34
N VAL A 119 -11.86 -16.36 11.51
CA VAL A 119 -11.55 -16.07 10.11
C VAL A 119 -11.25 -17.36 9.37
N ALA A 120 -11.66 -17.42 8.09
CA ALA A 120 -11.25 -18.48 7.18
C ALA A 120 -10.63 -17.90 5.91
N LYS A 121 -9.72 -18.68 5.30
CA LYS A 121 -9.07 -18.37 4.04
C LYS A 121 -9.07 -19.61 3.15
N CYS A 122 -9.52 -19.46 1.92
CA CYS A 122 -9.56 -20.51 0.91
C CYS A 122 -8.95 -20.02 -0.40
N ARG A 123 -8.21 -20.90 -1.06
CA ARG A 123 -7.65 -20.71 -2.40
C ARG A 123 -8.07 -21.88 -3.28
N LEU A 124 -8.30 -21.59 -4.57
CA LEU A 124 -8.52 -22.65 -5.54
C LEU A 124 -7.22 -23.41 -5.82
N ALA A 125 -7.34 -24.70 -6.06
CA ALA A 125 -6.23 -25.52 -6.52
C ALA A 125 -5.75 -25.03 -7.91
N PRO A 126 -4.43 -25.02 -8.18
CA PRO A 126 -3.93 -24.62 -9.49
C PRO A 126 -4.46 -25.51 -10.62
N LEU A 127 -4.66 -24.95 -11.82
CA LEU A 127 -5.06 -25.70 -13.01
C LEU A 127 -4.04 -26.80 -13.37
N LYS A 128 -2.75 -26.56 -13.11
CA LYS A 128 -1.72 -27.59 -13.18
C LYS A 128 -1.91 -28.54 -11.98
N LYS A 129 -2.39 -29.76 -12.26
CA LYS A 129 -2.66 -30.78 -11.24
C LYS A 129 -1.45 -31.00 -10.34
N LEU A 130 -1.67 -30.81 -9.03
CA LEU A 130 -0.75 -31.16 -7.96
C LEU A 130 -1.26 -32.42 -7.25
N SER A 131 -0.38 -33.17 -6.60
CA SER A 131 -0.79 -34.26 -5.71
C SER A 131 -1.57 -33.71 -4.51
N LEU A 132 -2.44 -34.54 -3.93
CA LEU A 132 -3.24 -34.16 -2.76
C LEU A 132 -2.33 -33.74 -1.59
N ALA A 133 -1.28 -34.51 -1.30
CA ALA A 133 -0.30 -34.18 -0.26
C ALA A 133 0.34 -32.79 -0.45
N ARG A 134 0.65 -32.40 -1.70
CA ARG A 134 1.17 -31.06 -2.00
C ARG A 134 0.14 -29.96 -1.73
N LEU A 135 -1.14 -30.22 -2.00
CA LEU A 135 -2.23 -29.27 -1.72
C LEU A 135 -2.50 -29.17 -0.21
N GLU A 136 -2.44 -30.28 0.52
CA GLU A 136 -2.56 -30.31 1.99
C GLU A 136 -1.45 -29.49 2.64
N LEU A 137 -0.19 -29.63 2.16
CA LEU A 137 0.93 -28.78 2.57
C LEU A 137 0.70 -27.30 2.26
N MET A 138 0.07 -26.97 1.12
CA MET A 138 -0.33 -25.59 0.83
C MET A 138 -1.40 -25.07 1.80
N GLY A 139 -2.36 -25.91 2.18
CA GLY A 139 -3.35 -25.61 3.22
C GLY A 139 -2.68 -25.25 4.54
N ALA A 140 -1.73 -26.09 4.98
CA ALA A 140 -0.90 -25.85 6.16
C ALA A 140 -0.09 -24.54 6.07
N LEU A 141 0.49 -24.23 4.90
CA LEU A 141 1.20 -22.97 4.69
C LEU A 141 0.27 -21.75 4.84
N VAL A 142 -0.98 -21.85 4.37
CA VAL A 142 -1.99 -20.79 4.57
C VAL A 142 -2.31 -20.63 6.05
N SER A 143 -2.43 -21.74 6.80
CA SER A 143 -2.59 -21.71 8.27
C SER A 143 -1.45 -20.98 8.97
N ALA A 144 -0.19 -21.29 8.64
CA ALA A 144 0.98 -20.65 9.24
C ALA A 144 1.02 -19.13 9.00
N ARG A 145 0.66 -18.69 7.78
CA ARG A 145 0.55 -17.27 7.45
C ARG A 145 -0.63 -16.59 8.16
N LEU A 146 -1.75 -17.30 8.32
CA LEU A 146 -2.91 -16.80 9.05
C LEU A 146 -2.59 -16.63 10.55
N ALA A 147 -1.86 -17.57 11.14
CA ALA A 147 -1.40 -17.48 12.52
C ALA A 147 -0.53 -16.23 12.75
N GLU A 148 0.45 -15.97 11.86
CA GLU A 148 1.28 -14.77 11.97
C GLU A 148 0.45 -13.48 11.92
N TYR A 149 -0.59 -13.44 11.07
CA TYR A 149 -1.52 -12.32 11.01
C TYR A 149 -2.35 -12.19 12.30
N LEU A 150 -2.87 -13.31 12.81
CA LEU A 150 -3.67 -13.34 14.04
C LEU A 150 -2.84 -12.94 15.28
N GLN A 151 -1.60 -13.41 15.39
CA GLN A 151 -0.69 -13.04 16.47
C GLN A 151 -0.36 -11.55 16.46
N LYS A 152 -0.18 -10.94 15.28
CA LYS A 152 -0.04 -9.48 15.16
C LYS A 152 -1.32 -8.72 15.53
N THR A 153 -2.47 -9.33 15.29
CA THR A 153 -3.80 -8.74 15.57
C THR A 153 -4.17 -8.88 17.05
N PHE A 154 -3.75 -9.96 17.70
CA PHE A 154 -4.02 -10.30 19.10
C PHE A 154 -2.70 -10.51 19.86
N PRO A 155 -1.89 -9.46 20.11
CA PRO A 155 -0.53 -9.62 20.65
C PRO A 155 -0.45 -10.21 22.06
N TRP A 156 -1.55 -10.21 22.81
CA TRP A 156 -1.64 -10.78 24.14
C TRP A 156 -1.78 -12.31 24.13
N ILE A 157 -2.17 -12.91 23.00
CA ILE A 157 -2.18 -14.36 22.82
C ILE A 157 -0.78 -14.76 22.39
N THR A 158 -0.03 -15.34 23.33
CA THR A 158 1.33 -15.80 23.05
C THR A 158 1.30 -16.98 22.09
N SER A 159 2.45 -17.23 21.49
CA SER A 159 2.66 -18.30 20.53
C SER A 159 2.29 -19.69 21.05
N ASP A 160 2.46 -19.91 22.36
CA ASP A 160 2.19 -21.20 23.02
C ASP A 160 0.69 -21.53 23.11
N HIS A 161 -0.17 -20.53 22.85
CA HIS A 161 -1.62 -20.67 22.81
C HIS A 161 -2.17 -20.69 21.36
N ILE A 162 -1.33 -20.98 20.37
CA ILE A 162 -1.73 -21.12 18.97
C ILE A 162 -1.47 -22.56 18.51
N PHE A 163 -2.56 -23.26 18.16
CA PHE A 163 -2.55 -24.68 17.80
C PHE A 163 -2.94 -24.88 16.34
N PHE A 164 -2.23 -25.79 15.65
CA PHE A 164 -2.49 -26.13 14.25
C PHE A 164 -3.03 -27.55 14.15
N TRP A 165 -3.98 -27.75 13.25
CA TRP A 165 -4.65 -29.03 13.06
C TRP A 165 -4.69 -29.40 11.57
N SER A 166 -4.29 -30.62 11.25
CA SER A 166 -4.39 -31.21 9.92
C SER A 166 -4.73 -32.70 10.04
N ASP A 167 -5.49 -33.20 9.08
CA ASP A 167 -5.77 -34.62 8.88
C ASP A 167 -4.78 -35.32 7.95
N SER A 168 -3.83 -34.58 7.38
CA SER A 168 -2.78 -35.11 6.51
C SER A 168 -1.54 -35.49 7.32
N GLN A 169 -1.37 -36.79 7.57
CA GLN A 169 -0.17 -37.31 8.24
C GLN A 169 1.10 -37.07 7.41
N ILE A 170 1.00 -37.11 6.07
CA ILE A 170 2.13 -36.80 5.17
C ILE A 170 2.55 -35.34 5.37
N THR A 171 1.60 -34.42 5.42
CA THR A 171 1.88 -33.00 5.67
C THR A 171 2.53 -32.78 7.03
N LEU A 172 1.99 -33.41 8.09
CA LEU A 172 2.56 -33.34 9.44
C LEU A 172 4.00 -33.91 9.47
N HIS A 173 4.24 -35.03 8.78
CA HIS A 173 5.57 -35.62 8.66
C HIS A 173 6.57 -34.70 7.94
N TRP A 174 6.17 -34.08 6.82
CA TRP A 174 7.00 -33.13 6.11
C TRP A 174 7.34 -31.89 6.96
N ILE A 175 6.36 -31.38 7.70
CA ILE A 175 6.52 -30.22 8.59
C ILE A 175 7.47 -30.55 9.76
N ASN A 176 7.43 -31.78 10.29
CA ASN A 176 8.29 -32.21 11.39
C ASN A 176 9.70 -32.62 10.93
N GLY A 177 9.91 -32.87 9.62
CA GLY A 177 11.20 -33.26 9.06
C GLY A 177 12.11 -32.08 8.70
N ASP A 178 13.39 -32.36 8.44
CA ASP A 178 14.34 -31.38 7.91
C ASP A 178 13.95 -30.97 6.48
N PRO A 179 13.71 -29.66 6.19
CA PRO A 179 13.36 -29.18 4.86
C PRO A 179 14.33 -29.63 3.76
N LEU A 180 15.62 -29.79 4.08
CA LEU A 180 16.66 -30.16 3.11
C LEU A 180 16.50 -31.58 2.57
N ARG A 181 15.70 -32.43 3.22
CA ARG A 181 15.35 -33.78 2.75
C ARG A 181 14.45 -33.77 1.52
N TRP A 182 13.72 -32.67 1.32
CA TRP A 182 12.64 -32.58 0.35
C TRP A 182 13.06 -31.84 -0.93
N LYS A 183 12.42 -32.17 -2.05
CA LYS A 183 12.50 -31.40 -3.30
C LYS A 183 11.94 -29.99 -3.11
N GLU A 184 12.30 -29.08 -4.01
CA GLU A 184 12.07 -27.64 -3.84
C GLU A 184 10.62 -27.24 -3.56
N PHE A 185 9.66 -27.94 -4.17
CA PHE A 185 8.23 -27.67 -3.98
C PHE A 185 7.79 -27.90 -2.54
N VAL A 186 8.29 -28.93 -1.87
CA VAL A 186 7.96 -29.26 -0.47
C VAL A 186 8.89 -28.53 0.50
N ARG A 187 10.19 -28.44 0.18
CA ARG A 187 11.21 -27.77 0.99
C ARG A 187 10.87 -26.33 1.31
N ASN A 188 10.49 -25.54 0.31
CA ASN A 188 10.28 -24.09 0.50
C ASN A 188 9.07 -23.80 1.40
N PRO A 189 7.89 -24.42 1.21
CA PRO A 189 6.76 -24.32 2.13
C PRO A 189 7.06 -24.84 3.53
N VAL A 190 7.75 -25.98 3.67
CA VAL A 190 8.10 -26.53 4.99
C VAL A 190 9.01 -25.56 5.73
N ARG A 191 10.04 -25.01 5.08
CA ARG A 191 10.90 -23.98 5.67
C ARG A 191 10.09 -22.76 6.11
N GLU A 192 9.21 -22.24 5.26
CA GLU A 192 8.39 -21.08 5.60
C GLU A 192 7.42 -21.37 6.76
N ILE A 193 6.81 -22.56 6.79
CA ILE A 193 5.98 -23.01 7.90
C ILE A 193 6.82 -23.01 9.18
N GLN A 194 7.95 -23.73 9.20
CA GLN A 194 8.81 -23.83 10.38
C GLN A 194 9.33 -22.46 10.87
N GLU A 195 9.70 -21.55 9.96
CA GLU A 195 10.14 -20.19 10.31
C GLU A 195 9.01 -19.37 10.95
N LYS A 196 7.77 -19.50 10.44
CA LYS A 196 6.60 -18.77 10.97
C LYS A 196 6.02 -19.40 12.22
N THR A 197 6.16 -20.73 12.32
CA THR A 197 5.60 -21.50 13.42
C THR A 197 6.61 -21.79 14.52
N ASN A 198 7.90 -21.49 14.37
CA ASN A 198 8.93 -21.53 15.42
C ASN A 198 8.86 -22.74 16.39
N GLY A 199 8.48 -23.93 15.90
CA GLY A 199 8.28 -25.15 16.71
C GLY A 199 6.86 -25.42 17.26
N TYR A 200 5.80 -24.77 16.77
CA TYR A 200 4.42 -24.93 17.26
C TYR A 200 3.85 -26.34 17.16
N HIS A 201 2.83 -26.58 17.98
CA HIS A 201 2.05 -27.82 18.07
C HIS A 201 1.19 -28.03 16.81
N TRP A 202 1.79 -28.68 15.81
CA TRP A 202 1.06 -29.30 14.71
C TRP A 202 0.47 -30.63 15.17
N ASN A 203 -0.85 -30.70 15.23
CA ASN A 203 -1.59 -31.84 15.74
C ASN A 203 -2.40 -32.51 14.64
N TYR A 204 -2.59 -33.82 14.80
CA TYR A 204 -3.47 -34.58 13.94
C TYR A 204 -4.93 -34.40 14.38
N CYS A 205 -5.81 -34.03 13.45
CA CYS A 205 -7.26 -34.13 13.62
C CYS A 205 -7.83 -35.16 12.65
N ARG A 206 -8.89 -35.89 13.03
CA ARG A 206 -9.55 -36.80 12.09
C ARG A 206 -10.31 -35.99 11.03
N GLY A 207 -10.17 -36.33 9.75
CA GLY A 207 -10.79 -35.56 8.66
C GLY A 207 -12.31 -35.39 8.78
N LYS A 208 -13.04 -36.37 9.32
CA LYS A 208 -14.50 -36.25 9.57
C LYS A 208 -14.87 -35.16 10.57
N THR A 209 -13.96 -34.80 11.47
CA THR A 209 -14.16 -33.74 12.48
C THR A 209 -13.36 -32.47 12.15
N ASN A 210 -12.75 -32.41 10.96
CA ASN A 210 -12.00 -31.25 10.50
C ASN A 210 -12.97 -30.21 9.90
N PRO A 211 -13.22 -29.06 10.55
CA PRO A 211 -14.12 -28.04 10.00
C PRO A 211 -13.60 -27.45 8.67
N ALA A 212 -12.30 -27.58 8.39
CA ALA A 212 -11.73 -27.11 7.15
C ALA A 212 -12.19 -27.93 5.92
N ASP A 213 -12.67 -29.17 6.07
CA ASP A 213 -13.22 -29.97 4.95
C ASP A 213 -14.40 -29.26 4.25
N LYS A 214 -15.14 -28.44 4.99
CA LYS A 214 -16.30 -27.70 4.48
C LYS A 214 -15.90 -26.58 3.51
N LEU A 215 -14.75 -25.95 3.74
CA LEU A 215 -14.27 -24.85 2.88
C LEU A 215 -13.64 -25.35 1.57
N THR A 216 -13.16 -26.60 1.53
CA THR A 216 -12.50 -27.20 0.36
C THR A 216 -13.48 -27.97 -0.54
N ARG A 217 -14.56 -28.52 0.03
CA ARG A 217 -15.65 -29.17 -0.71
C ARG A 217 -16.73 -28.21 -1.19
N GLY A 218 -17.02 -27.20 -0.37
CA GLY A 218 -18.11 -26.26 -0.57
C GLY A 218 -19.47 -26.81 -0.11
N LEU A 219 -20.35 -25.92 0.34
CA LEU A 219 -21.66 -26.23 0.92
C LEU A 219 -22.75 -25.33 0.32
N SER A 220 -23.99 -25.80 0.36
CA SER A 220 -25.15 -24.93 0.17
C SER A 220 -25.31 -23.99 1.35
N ILE A 221 -25.87 -22.81 1.10
CA ILE A 221 -26.08 -21.84 2.18
C ILE A 221 -27.09 -22.37 3.21
N HIS A 222 -28.09 -23.13 2.77
CA HIS A 222 -29.10 -23.75 3.63
C HIS A 222 -28.47 -24.69 4.66
N VAL A 223 -27.45 -25.47 4.24
CA VAL A 223 -26.68 -26.32 5.15
C VAL A 223 -25.73 -25.47 6.00
N LEU A 224 -25.04 -24.50 5.41
CA LEU A 224 -24.06 -23.66 6.11
C LEU A 224 -24.68 -22.87 7.27
N VAL A 225 -25.90 -22.37 7.12
CA VAL A 225 -26.62 -21.64 8.18
C VAL A 225 -26.81 -22.50 9.43
N GLN A 226 -27.05 -23.80 9.25
CA GLN A 226 -27.34 -24.75 10.34
C GLN A 226 -26.10 -25.54 10.78
N ASP A 227 -24.91 -25.18 10.28
CA ASP A 227 -23.70 -25.96 10.51
C ASP A 227 -22.93 -25.47 11.77
N ASP A 228 -23.27 -26.06 12.92
CA ASP A 228 -22.65 -25.70 14.20
C ASP A 228 -21.14 -25.92 14.21
N VAL A 229 -20.64 -26.96 13.55
CA VAL A 229 -19.20 -27.27 13.51
C VAL A 229 -18.44 -26.21 12.71
N TRP A 230 -19.03 -25.60 11.69
CA TRP A 230 -18.42 -24.48 10.97
C TRP A 230 -18.36 -23.22 11.84
N TRP A 231 -19.38 -22.95 12.65
CA TRP A 231 -19.47 -21.72 13.44
C TRP A 231 -18.72 -21.79 14.78
N HIS A 232 -18.70 -22.96 15.41
CA HIS A 232 -18.16 -23.18 16.74
C HIS A 232 -16.96 -24.14 16.75
N GLY A 233 -16.56 -24.67 15.60
CA GLY A 233 -15.52 -25.70 15.54
C GLY A 233 -16.05 -27.06 16.00
N PRO A 234 -15.20 -28.10 16.03
CA PRO A 234 -15.64 -29.44 16.40
C PRO A 234 -15.96 -29.55 17.90
N ASP A 235 -16.90 -30.41 18.27
CA ASP A 235 -17.41 -30.56 19.65
C ASP A 235 -16.32 -30.83 20.71
N TRP A 236 -15.25 -31.54 20.30
CA TRP A 236 -14.12 -31.81 21.20
C TRP A 236 -13.31 -30.56 21.54
N LEU A 237 -13.42 -29.47 20.77
CA LEU A 237 -12.76 -28.21 21.05
C LEU A 237 -13.33 -27.54 22.31
N THR A 238 -14.62 -27.77 22.60
CA THR A 238 -15.28 -27.32 23.84
C THR A 238 -15.10 -28.29 25.01
N SER A 239 -14.34 -29.36 24.85
CA SER A 239 -14.05 -30.31 25.94
C SER A 239 -12.98 -29.77 26.91
N GLN A 240 -13.05 -30.22 28.17
CA GLN A 240 -12.17 -29.74 29.25
C GLN A 240 -10.71 -30.21 29.12
N ASN A 241 -10.51 -31.41 28.56
CA ASN A 241 -9.19 -31.95 28.24
C ASN A 241 -9.07 -32.11 26.73
N LEU A 242 -8.24 -31.27 26.10
CA LEU A 242 -7.86 -31.48 24.70
C LEU A 242 -6.82 -32.60 24.64
N SER A 243 -7.13 -33.67 23.90
CA SER A 243 -6.15 -34.71 23.59
C SER A 243 -5.25 -34.23 22.45
N PHE A 244 -4.04 -33.79 22.79
CA PHE A 244 -2.98 -33.56 21.81
C PHE A 244 -2.38 -34.91 21.41
N ASN A 245 -2.99 -35.57 20.42
CA ASN A 245 -2.40 -36.78 19.85
C ASN A 245 -1.19 -36.38 19.00
N HIS A 246 0.00 -36.45 19.60
CA HIS A 246 1.28 -36.24 18.91
C HIS A 246 1.70 -37.42 18.03
N SER A 247 0.98 -38.54 18.08
CA SER A 247 1.21 -39.69 17.22
C SER A 247 -0.12 -40.37 16.90
N ALA A 248 -0.45 -40.43 15.62
CA ALA A 248 -1.05 -41.65 15.11
C ALA A 248 0.15 -42.47 14.61
N ASP A 249 0.50 -43.51 15.35
CA ASP A 249 1.46 -44.55 14.96
C ASP A 249 0.92 -45.35 13.76
N SER A 250 0.65 -44.67 12.66
CA SER A 250 0.35 -45.28 11.37
C SER A 250 1.61 -45.19 10.53
N GLU A 251 2.14 -46.36 10.14
CA GLU A 251 3.23 -46.49 9.19
C GLU A 251 2.92 -45.64 7.95
N ILE A 252 3.62 -44.51 7.81
CA ILE A 252 3.46 -43.66 6.63
C ILE A 252 4.02 -44.46 5.46
N ASN A 253 3.20 -44.67 4.44
CA ASN A 253 3.57 -45.46 3.27
C ASN A 253 4.80 -44.81 2.60
N GLU A 254 5.96 -45.48 2.61
CA GLU A 254 7.22 -44.91 2.11
C GLU A 254 7.13 -44.52 0.62
N THR A 255 6.24 -45.17 -0.14
CA THR A 255 5.96 -44.86 -1.54
C THR A 255 5.42 -43.44 -1.76
N ASP A 256 4.61 -42.91 -0.84
CA ASP A 256 4.01 -41.58 -0.95
C ASP A 256 5.02 -40.45 -0.67
N ILE A 257 6.14 -40.77 0.00
CA ILE A 257 7.22 -39.83 0.33
C ILE A 257 8.42 -39.98 -0.61
N ALA A 258 8.66 -41.19 -1.15
CA ALA A 258 9.84 -41.52 -1.96
C ALA A 258 10.02 -40.58 -3.16
N ASP A 259 8.92 -40.15 -3.79
CA ASP A 259 8.93 -39.25 -4.93
C ASP A 259 9.32 -37.82 -4.59
N GLU A 260 9.19 -37.37 -3.34
CA GLU A 260 9.54 -36.01 -2.91
C GLU A 260 10.91 -35.94 -2.19
N LEU A 261 11.55 -37.08 -1.94
CA LEU A 261 12.91 -37.14 -1.41
C LEU A 261 13.93 -36.67 -2.47
N THR A 262 14.89 -35.87 -2.05
CA THR A 262 16.06 -35.56 -2.88
C THR A 262 17.01 -36.75 -2.94
N LYS A 263 17.35 -37.21 -4.15
CA LYS A 263 18.22 -38.38 -4.43
C LYS A 263 19.64 -38.33 -3.80
N ASN A 264 20.05 -37.20 -3.21
CA ASN A 264 21.38 -36.97 -2.64
C ASN A 264 21.33 -36.63 -1.12
N TYR A 265 20.36 -37.16 -0.38
CA TYR A 265 20.36 -37.00 1.08
C TYR A 265 21.31 -38.03 1.71
N VAL A 266 22.56 -37.62 1.94
CA VAL A 266 23.49 -38.32 2.84
C VAL A 266 23.44 -37.57 4.17
N PRO A 267 23.13 -38.22 5.31
CA PRO A 267 23.22 -37.57 6.61
C PRO A 267 24.70 -37.40 6.94
N VAL A 268 25.29 -36.30 6.49
CA VAL A 268 26.66 -35.96 6.84
C VAL A 268 26.59 -35.28 8.20
N MET A 269 26.86 -36.04 9.29
CA MET A 269 27.37 -35.44 10.52
C MET A 269 28.76 -34.89 10.21
N THR A 270 28.77 -33.67 9.67
CA THR A 270 29.97 -32.87 9.58
C THR A 270 29.93 -31.93 10.77
N VAL A 271 30.85 -32.13 11.73
CA VAL A 271 31.33 -31.00 12.53
C VAL A 271 32.12 -30.11 11.57
N THR A 272 31.39 -29.40 10.71
CA THR A 272 31.95 -28.36 9.88
C THR A 272 32.09 -27.13 10.74
N GLU A 273 33.19 -26.42 10.55
CA GLU A 273 33.43 -25.04 10.97
C GLU A 273 32.39 -24.04 10.39
N HIS A 274 31.15 -24.47 10.11
CA HIS A 274 30.04 -23.67 9.61
C HIS A 274 29.35 -22.81 10.68
N CYS A 275 29.62 -23.03 11.97
CA CYS A 275 29.02 -22.23 13.05
C CYS A 275 29.34 -20.71 13.00
N ARG A 276 30.33 -20.27 12.21
CA ARG A 276 30.69 -18.84 12.13
C ARG A 276 29.79 -17.99 11.23
N ASN A 277 29.25 -18.53 10.14
CA ASN A 277 28.43 -17.74 9.20
C ASN A 277 26.98 -17.59 9.71
N ASP A 278 26.37 -18.67 10.20
CA ASP A 278 24.99 -18.63 10.69
C ASP A 278 24.84 -17.74 11.93
N PHE A 279 25.82 -17.74 12.86
CA PHE A 279 25.79 -16.87 14.03
C PHE A 279 25.76 -15.38 13.64
N ILE A 280 26.55 -14.98 12.65
CA ILE A 280 26.64 -13.57 12.22
C ILE A 280 25.41 -13.15 11.43
N ASP A 281 24.92 -14.00 10.54
CA ASP A 281 23.72 -13.72 9.77
C ASP A 281 22.48 -13.65 10.69
N ASN A 282 22.38 -14.54 11.69
CA ASN A 282 21.37 -14.46 12.75
C ASN A 282 21.54 -13.21 13.62
N LEU A 283 22.77 -12.84 13.99
CA LEU A 283 22.99 -11.64 14.80
C LEU A 283 22.61 -10.36 14.03
N LEU A 284 22.92 -10.31 12.74
CA LEU A 284 22.59 -9.18 11.86
C LEU A 284 21.10 -9.11 11.51
N SER A 285 20.35 -10.21 11.64
CA SER A 285 18.89 -10.22 11.45
C SER A 285 18.13 -9.68 12.67
N ILE A 286 18.69 -9.79 13.88
CA ILE A 286 18.05 -9.32 15.13
C ILE A 286 17.90 -7.80 15.17
N THR A 287 18.85 -7.03 14.61
CA THR A 287 18.77 -5.56 14.67
C THR A 287 19.51 -4.84 13.55
N ASN A 288 18.89 -3.75 13.08
CA ASN A 288 19.45 -2.83 12.09
C ASN A 288 20.22 -1.65 12.74
N ASP A 289 20.39 -1.64 14.06
CA ASP A 289 21.12 -0.58 14.77
C ASP A 289 22.57 -0.99 15.03
N TYR A 290 23.50 -0.28 14.39
CA TYR A 290 24.94 -0.53 14.53
C TYR A 290 25.43 -0.42 15.98
N THR A 291 24.95 0.55 16.75
CA THR A 291 25.38 0.71 18.15
C THR A 291 24.85 -0.39 19.04
N LYS A 292 23.60 -0.84 18.80
CA LYS A 292 22.99 -1.97 19.49
C LYS A 292 23.73 -3.27 19.18
N LEU A 293 24.09 -3.52 17.92
CA LEU A 293 24.89 -4.68 17.52
C LEU A 293 26.21 -4.76 18.29
N ILE A 294 26.96 -3.65 18.34
CA ILE A 294 28.22 -3.61 19.07
C ILE A 294 28.00 -3.84 20.57
N ARG A 295 26.93 -3.29 21.16
CA ARG A 295 26.60 -3.54 22.58
C ARG A 295 26.30 -5.00 22.85
N ILE A 296 25.49 -5.66 22.01
CA ILE A 296 25.15 -7.09 22.15
C ILE A 296 26.43 -7.93 22.15
N ILE A 297 27.30 -7.75 21.14
CA ILE A 297 28.57 -8.49 21.07
C ILE A 297 29.48 -8.19 22.26
N SER A 298 29.49 -6.94 22.73
CA SER A 298 30.26 -6.57 23.91
C SER A 298 29.79 -7.34 25.16
N TYR A 299 28.46 -7.48 25.34
CA TYR A 299 27.90 -8.27 26.44
C TYR A 299 28.18 -9.77 26.28
N VAL A 300 28.10 -10.32 25.06
CA VAL A 300 28.44 -11.73 24.78
C VAL A 300 29.90 -12.01 25.16
N PHE A 301 30.84 -11.16 24.73
CA PHE A 301 32.25 -11.33 25.10
C PHE A 301 32.52 -11.13 26.58
N ARG A 302 31.81 -10.20 27.22
CA ARG A 302 31.91 -10.01 28.68
C ARG A 302 31.39 -11.23 29.42
N PHE A 303 30.25 -11.78 29.01
CA PHE A 303 29.69 -12.99 29.60
C PHE A 303 30.69 -14.15 29.50
N ALA A 304 31.21 -14.41 28.30
CA ALA A 304 32.23 -15.44 28.08
C ALA A 304 33.47 -15.24 28.95
N ALA A 305 33.97 -14.01 29.09
CA ALA A 305 35.11 -13.69 29.96
C ALA A 305 34.79 -13.92 31.45
N ASN A 306 33.59 -13.52 31.90
CA ASN A 306 33.15 -13.69 33.29
C ASN A 306 32.89 -15.16 33.66
N CYS A 307 32.60 -16.02 32.68
CA CYS A 307 32.50 -17.47 32.88
C CYS A 307 33.88 -18.13 33.10
N GLY A 308 34.95 -17.57 32.52
CA GLY A 308 36.30 -18.13 32.60
C GLY A 308 37.19 -17.57 33.72
N PHE A 309 36.88 -16.37 34.25
CA PHE A 309 37.69 -15.71 35.28
C PHE A 309 36.81 -15.24 36.45
N THR A 310 36.74 -16.08 37.49
CA THR A 310 35.83 -15.90 38.64
C THR A 310 36.21 -14.73 39.54
N GLU A 311 37.49 -14.39 39.65
CA GLU A 311 38.03 -13.35 40.54
C GLU A 311 37.99 -11.93 39.96
N SER A 312 37.79 -11.77 38.64
CA SER A 312 37.84 -10.47 37.94
C SER A 312 36.59 -10.19 37.10
N LYS A 313 35.41 -10.52 37.62
CA LYS A 313 34.15 -10.33 36.91
C LYS A 313 33.88 -8.84 36.64
N LYS A 314 33.58 -8.52 35.38
CA LYS A 314 33.24 -7.15 34.95
C LYS A 314 31.74 -6.90 35.07
N PHE A 315 31.35 -5.78 35.67
CA PHE A 315 29.96 -5.34 35.84
C PHE A 315 29.74 -3.90 35.35
N GLY A 316 28.47 -3.48 35.22
CA GLY A 316 28.09 -2.11 34.85
C GLY A 316 28.01 -1.84 33.33
N PRO A 317 28.05 -0.57 32.90
CA PRO A 317 27.97 -0.20 31.48
C PRO A 317 29.12 -0.77 30.63
N VAL A 318 28.90 -0.93 29.32
CA VAL A 318 29.94 -1.36 28.36
C VAL A 318 31.06 -0.31 28.28
N LYS A 319 32.30 -0.71 28.56
CA LYS A 319 33.47 0.16 28.49
C LYS A 319 33.95 0.35 27.04
N ALA A 320 34.78 1.37 26.82
CA ALA A 320 35.26 1.74 25.49
C ALA A 320 36.12 0.64 24.84
N ASP A 321 36.97 -0.04 25.62
CA ASP A 321 37.80 -1.17 25.18
C ASP A 321 36.94 -2.36 24.71
N GLU A 322 35.88 -2.69 25.46
CA GLU A 322 34.94 -3.75 25.09
C GLU A 322 34.21 -3.44 23.79
N ARG A 323 33.82 -2.18 23.61
CA ARG A 323 33.16 -1.70 22.39
C ARG A 323 34.09 -1.81 21.18
N VAL A 324 35.36 -1.42 21.32
CA VAL A 324 36.37 -1.52 20.24
C VAL A 324 36.65 -2.99 19.91
N ARG A 325 36.79 -3.85 20.93
CA ARG A 325 36.97 -5.29 20.73
C ARG A 325 35.78 -5.91 19.99
N ALA A 326 34.56 -5.59 20.39
CA ALA A 326 33.34 -6.07 19.74
C ALA A 326 33.24 -5.61 18.27
N GLU A 327 33.51 -4.33 18.00
CA GLU A 327 33.53 -3.77 16.65
C GLU A 327 34.56 -4.46 15.76
N ASN A 328 35.80 -4.60 16.23
CA ASN A 328 36.88 -5.25 15.49
C ASN A 328 36.59 -6.72 15.22
N SER A 329 36.04 -7.46 16.18
CA SER A 329 35.65 -8.87 15.99
C SER A 329 34.51 -9.03 14.98
N LEU A 330 33.47 -8.20 15.05
CA LEU A 330 32.34 -8.25 14.12
C LEU A 330 32.80 -8.01 12.67
N ILE A 331 33.62 -6.98 12.48
CA ILE A 331 34.20 -6.65 11.17
C ILE A 331 35.04 -7.82 10.66
N ARG A 332 35.91 -8.37 11.50
CA ARG A 332 36.79 -9.49 11.13
C ARG A 332 36.00 -10.70 10.69
N MET A 333 34.96 -11.09 11.44
CA MET A 333 34.10 -12.22 11.09
C MET A 333 33.41 -12.02 9.73
N VAL A 334 32.90 -10.80 9.46
CA VAL A 334 32.30 -10.48 8.15
C VAL A 334 33.33 -10.50 7.02
N GLN A 335 34.55 -10.02 7.28
CA GLN A 335 35.64 -10.07 6.30
C GLN A 335 36.09 -11.51 6.02
N GLU A 336 36.24 -12.36 7.05
CA GLU A 336 36.57 -13.78 6.91
C GLU A 336 35.52 -14.54 6.08
N GLY A 337 34.24 -14.20 6.24
CA GLY A 337 33.15 -14.80 5.48
C GLY A 337 33.06 -14.32 4.02
N LYS A 338 33.33 -13.03 3.73
CA LYS A 338 33.17 -12.45 2.39
C LYS A 338 34.44 -12.34 1.54
N PHE A 339 35.61 -12.33 2.17
CA PHE A 339 36.92 -12.22 1.52
C PHE A 339 37.82 -13.40 1.87
N GLN A 340 37.23 -14.60 1.96
CA GLN A 340 37.92 -15.78 2.49
C GLN A 340 39.14 -16.16 1.65
N GLU A 341 39.03 -16.11 0.33
CA GLU A 341 40.12 -16.44 -0.60
C GLU A 341 41.23 -15.38 -0.50
N GLU A 342 40.88 -14.10 -0.53
CA GLU A 342 41.85 -13.01 -0.45
C GLU A 342 42.60 -13.00 0.89
N ILE A 343 41.91 -13.30 2.00
CA ILE A 343 42.54 -13.41 3.31
C ILE A 343 43.48 -14.62 3.37
N LYS A 344 43.11 -15.76 2.77
CA LYS A 344 43.98 -16.94 2.68
C LYS A 344 45.24 -16.64 1.89
N ASP A 345 45.12 -15.97 0.75
CA ASP A 345 46.26 -15.60 -0.09
C ASP A 345 47.21 -14.63 0.61
N LEU A 346 46.67 -13.57 1.24
CA LEU A 346 47.45 -12.59 1.99
C LEU A 346 48.18 -13.23 3.18
N LYS A 347 47.54 -14.15 3.91
CA LYS A 347 48.19 -14.90 5.02
C LYS A 347 49.33 -15.79 4.53
N ARG A 348 49.29 -16.25 3.27
CA ARG A 348 50.35 -17.05 2.62
C ARG A 348 51.44 -16.19 1.97
N GLY A 349 51.41 -14.86 2.16
CA GLY A 349 52.35 -13.92 1.54
C GLY A 349 52.12 -13.72 0.04
N LYS A 350 51.00 -14.18 -0.51
CA LYS A 350 50.63 -13.97 -1.92
C LYS A 350 49.83 -12.68 -2.07
N GLY A 351 49.96 -12.02 -3.22
CA GLY A 351 49.11 -10.89 -3.59
C GLY A 351 47.66 -11.34 -3.87
N VAL A 352 46.72 -10.40 -3.80
CA VAL A 352 45.31 -10.67 -4.10
C VAL A 352 45.13 -10.96 -5.60
N SER A 353 44.30 -11.96 -5.92
CA SER A 353 43.95 -12.32 -7.30
C SER A 353 43.44 -11.11 -8.11
N ASN A 354 43.90 -10.98 -9.36
CA ASN A 354 43.49 -9.91 -10.29
C ASN A 354 41.96 -9.89 -10.55
N LYS A 355 41.26 -11.01 -10.35
CA LYS A 355 39.80 -11.12 -10.50
C LYS A 355 39.03 -10.58 -9.30
N SER A 356 39.67 -10.39 -8.15
CA SER A 356 39.01 -9.85 -6.96
C SER A 356 38.70 -8.37 -7.12
N LYS A 357 37.58 -7.91 -6.54
CA LYS A 357 37.26 -6.48 -6.44
C LYS A 357 38.27 -5.70 -5.59
N LEU A 358 39.10 -6.41 -4.82
CA LEU A 358 40.16 -5.86 -4.01
C LEU A 358 41.48 -5.70 -4.75
N SER A 359 41.66 -6.22 -5.97
CA SER A 359 42.93 -6.14 -6.71
C SER A 359 43.39 -4.69 -6.97
N SER A 360 42.43 -3.79 -7.18
CA SER A 360 42.67 -2.34 -7.34
C SER A 360 43.06 -1.62 -6.04
N LEU A 361 42.94 -2.29 -4.90
CA LEU A 361 43.24 -1.77 -3.58
C LEU A 361 44.49 -2.48 -3.06
N ASN A 362 45.52 -1.74 -2.67
CA ASN A 362 46.72 -2.34 -2.08
C ASN A 362 46.43 -2.85 -0.65
N VAL A 363 45.63 -3.90 -0.51
CA VAL A 363 45.10 -4.37 0.77
C VAL A 363 46.12 -5.19 1.55
N PHE A 364 46.05 -5.08 2.89
CA PHE A 364 46.87 -5.87 3.81
C PHE A 364 46.06 -6.20 5.07
N ILE A 365 46.51 -7.21 5.81
CA ILE A 365 45.93 -7.62 7.10
C ILE A 365 46.77 -7.00 8.21
N ASP A 366 46.12 -6.35 9.18
CA ASP A 366 46.81 -5.81 10.34
C ASP A 366 47.04 -6.85 11.45
N GLU A 367 47.75 -6.45 12.51
CA GLU A 367 48.05 -7.29 13.68
C GLU A 367 46.78 -7.83 14.38
N SER A 368 45.64 -7.15 14.21
CA SER A 368 44.35 -7.59 14.77
C SER A 368 43.56 -8.54 13.84
N GLY A 369 44.13 -8.89 12.68
CA GLY A 369 43.52 -9.78 11.69
C GLY A 369 42.48 -9.07 10.81
N ILE A 370 42.45 -7.74 10.77
CA ILE A 370 41.47 -6.96 9.99
C ILE A 370 42.08 -6.56 8.64
N LEU A 371 41.31 -6.78 7.58
CA LEU A 371 41.66 -6.37 6.23
C LEU A 371 41.48 -4.85 6.05
N LYS A 372 42.57 -4.16 5.70
CA LYS A 372 42.64 -2.70 5.53
C LYS A 372 43.22 -2.33 4.17
N VAL A 373 42.91 -1.10 3.73
CA VAL A 373 43.47 -0.52 2.50
C VAL A 373 44.84 0.09 2.79
N GLY A 374 45.86 -0.35 2.07
CA GLY A 374 47.18 0.27 2.03
C GLY A 374 47.20 1.52 1.16
N GLY A 375 48.21 2.37 1.36
CA GLY A 375 48.31 3.63 0.63
C GLY A 375 49.61 4.37 0.89
N ARG A 376 49.79 5.50 0.20
CA ARG A 376 51.02 6.33 0.24
C ARG A 376 51.11 7.22 1.50
N LEU A 377 50.07 7.26 2.32
CA LEU A 377 49.95 8.15 3.48
C LEU A 377 50.53 7.55 4.78
N LYS A 378 51.34 6.48 4.69
CA LYS A 378 51.92 5.78 5.85
C LYS A 378 52.66 6.74 6.81
N HIS A 379 53.43 7.67 6.26
CA HIS A 379 54.23 8.66 7.02
C HIS A 379 53.47 9.96 7.37
N SER A 380 52.18 10.10 7.04
CA SER A 380 51.40 11.29 7.39
C SER A 380 51.11 11.39 8.90
N LYS A 381 50.71 12.56 9.41
CA LYS A 381 50.26 12.74 10.81
C LYS A 381 48.77 12.39 11.04
N LEU A 382 48.10 11.79 10.04
CA LEU A 382 46.68 11.44 10.12
C LEU A 382 46.42 10.29 11.10
N ASN A 383 45.16 10.14 11.55
CA ASN A 383 44.74 8.98 12.33
C ASN A 383 45.01 7.68 11.54
N VAL A 384 45.46 6.62 12.23
CA VAL A 384 45.75 5.29 11.67
C VAL A 384 44.58 4.76 10.83
N TYR A 385 43.33 4.97 11.27
CA TYR A 385 42.15 4.55 10.51
C TYR A 385 41.91 5.35 9.22
N SER A 386 42.37 6.59 9.17
CA SER A 386 42.28 7.44 7.98
C SER A 386 43.43 7.16 7.00
N LYS A 387 44.59 6.71 7.51
CA LYS A 387 45.69 6.20 6.67
C LYS A 387 45.34 4.86 6.03
N HIS A 388 44.75 3.98 6.83
CA HIS A 388 44.47 2.59 6.47
C HIS A 388 43.02 2.23 6.80
N PRO A 389 42.05 2.69 5.99
CA PRO A 389 40.64 2.45 6.26
C PRO A 389 40.29 0.98 6.13
N ILE A 390 39.37 0.53 6.99
CA ILE A 390 38.93 -0.86 7.09
C ILE A 390 38.05 -1.22 5.89
N VAL A 391 38.37 -2.29 5.19
CA VAL A 391 37.61 -2.72 4.00
C VAL A 391 36.23 -3.25 4.41
N LEU A 392 35.17 -2.73 3.80
CA LEU A 392 33.80 -3.23 3.98
C LEU A 392 33.27 -3.88 2.70
N PRO A 393 32.65 -5.08 2.79
CA PRO A 393 32.09 -5.77 1.63
C PRO A 393 30.95 -4.98 0.99
N PRO A 394 30.81 -5.04 -0.35
CA PRO A 394 29.69 -4.42 -1.04
C PRO A 394 28.40 -5.18 -0.71
N ASN A 395 27.26 -4.48 -0.67
CA ASN A 395 25.93 -5.07 -0.49
C ASN A 395 25.74 -5.95 0.77
N HIS A 396 26.52 -5.73 1.83
CA HIS A 396 26.37 -6.44 3.09
C HIS A 396 25.47 -5.69 4.10
N ILE A 397 24.76 -6.42 4.96
CA ILE A 397 23.89 -5.85 6.00
C ILE A 397 24.71 -4.98 6.95
N LEU A 398 25.84 -5.48 7.47
CA LEU A 398 26.74 -4.70 8.32
C LEU A 398 27.19 -3.39 7.66
N THR A 399 27.59 -3.44 6.39
CA THR A 399 27.98 -2.23 5.63
C THR A 399 26.83 -1.23 5.58
N THR A 400 25.61 -1.71 5.33
CA THR A 400 24.41 -0.87 5.30
C THR A 400 24.12 -0.25 6.66
N ASN A 401 24.20 -1.02 7.75
CA ASN A 401 23.97 -0.54 9.11
C ASN A 401 25.01 0.51 9.53
N ILE A 402 26.29 0.35 9.15
CA ILE A 402 27.33 1.36 9.36
C ILE A 402 26.98 2.65 8.61
N LEU A 403 26.62 2.57 7.33
CA LEU A 403 26.26 3.74 6.54
C LEU A 403 25.03 4.46 7.11
N VAL A 404 24.00 3.72 7.52
CA VAL A 404 22.80 4.27 8.18
C VAL A 404 23.16 4.95 9.50
N TYR A 405 24.05 4.35 10.30
CA TYR A 405 24.53 4.95 11.55
C TYR A 405 25.21 6.29 11.31
N TYR A 406 26.17 6.37 10.38
CA TYR A 406 26.85 7.63 10.06
C TYR A 406 25.89 8.66 9.46
N HIS A 407 24.95 8.24 8.61
CA HIS A 407 23.92 9.11 8.05
C HIS A 407 23.07 9.75 9.15
N LYS A 408 22.62 8.97 10.15
CA LYS A 408 21.82 9.48 11.28
C LYS A 408 22.65 10.28 12.29
N LYS A 409 23.85 9.79 12.66
CA LYS A 409 24.76 10.44 13.63
C LYS A 409 25.09 11.87 13.23
N TYR A 410 25.26 12.12 11.94
CA TYR A 410 25.60 13.43 11.41
C TYR A 410 24.40 14.12 10.74
N LEU A 411 23.19 13.93 11.28
CA LEU A 411 22.00 14.70 10.93
C LEU A 411 21.55 14.56 9.46
N HIS A 412 21.42 13.32 8.98
CA HIS A 412 20.93 13.00 7.64
C HIS A 412 21.78 13.54 6.49
N LEU A 413 23.12 13.40 6.59
CA LEU A 413 24.06 13.82 5.54
C LEU A 413 23.68 13.33 4.14
N GLY A 414 23.87 14.22 3.15
CA GLY A 414 23.82 13.88 1.73
C GLY A 414 24.93 12.91 1.29
N ALA A 415 24.81 12.34 0.09
CA ALA A 415 25.60 11.16 -0.31
C ALA A 415 27.12 11.38 -0.30
N GLN A 416 27.57 12.58 -0.69
CA GLN A 416 28.99 12.93 -0.73
C GLN A 416 29.57 13.15 0.67
N ALA A 417 28.86 13.88 1.53
CA ALA A 417 29.26 14.12 2.90
C ALA A 417 29.26 12.82 3.73
N LEU A 418 28.26 11.94 3.51
CA LEU A 418 28.21 10.62 4.12
C LEU A 418 29.42 9.77 3.73
N LEU A 419 29.75 9.74 2.43
CA LEU A 419 30.91 9.00 1.94
C LEU A 419 32.21 9.51 2.55
N TYR A 420 32.37 10.82 2.69
CA TYR A 420 33.52 11.43 3.36
C TYR A 420 33.64 10.97 4.81
N GLN A 421 32.57 11.05 5.60
CA GLN A 421 32.58 10.65 7.02
C GLN A 421 32.88 9.17 7.20
N VAL A 422 32.33 8.31 6.34
CA VAL A 422 32.58 6.87 6.38
C VAL A 422 34.05 6.57 6.05
N ARG A 423 34.64 7.26 5.06
CA ARG A 423 36.04 7.09 4.63
C ARG A 423 37.08 7.48 5.66
N GLN A 424 36.71 8.21 6.71
CA GLN A 424 37.62 8.49 7.82
C GLN A 424 38.02 7.22 8.59
N LYS A 425 37.21 6.14 8.50
CA LYS A 425 37.46 4.87 9.20
C LYS A 425 37.28 3.62 8.31
N PHE A 426 36.36 3.67 7.36
CA PHE A 426 35.93 2.52 6.56
C PHE A 426 36.03 2.78 5.06
N TRP A 427 36.49 1.78 4.32
CA TRP A 427 36.49 1.76 2.87
C TRP A 427 35.42 0.80 2.35
N SER A 428 34.24 1.34 2.04
CA SER A 428 33.15 0.56 1.42
C SER A 428 33.37 0.41 -0.08
N ILE A 429 33.43 -0.84 -0.56
CA ILE A 429 33.42 -1.14 -2.00
C ILE A 429 32.10 -0.64 -2.59
N ASN A 430 32.18 0.11 -3.70
CA ASN A 430 31.06 0.85 -4.29
C ASN A 430 30.42 1.88 -3.34
N GLY A 431 31.21 2.48 -2.43
CA GLY A 431 30.73 3.39 -1.39
C GLY A 431 29.82 4.53 -1.88
N LYS A 432 30.10 5.14 -3.04
CA LYS A 432 29.24 6.21 -3.62
C LYS A 432 27.83 5.70 -3.94
N HIS A 433 27.72 4.51 -4.54
CA HIS A 433 26.45 3.88 -4.84
C HIS A 433 25.70 3.49 -3.55
N ASN A 434 26.40 2.87 -2.60
CA ASN A 434 25.80 2.44 -1.33
C ASN A 434 25.27 3.64 -0.52
N CYS A 435 26.01 4.75 -0.48
CA CYS A 435 25.56 5.98 0.19
C CYS A 435 24.29 6.56 -0.45
N LYS A 436 24.23 6.63 -1.79
CA LYS A 436 23.01 7.07 -2.51
C LYS A 436 21.82 6.17 -2.19
N LYS A 437 22.03 4.85 -2.17
CA LYS A 437 20.99 3.86 -1.85
C LYS A 437 20.45 4.01 -0.42
N VAL A 438 21.32 4.26 0.56
CA VAL A 438 20.91 4.50 1.96
C VAL A 438 20.05 5.75 2.09
N ILE A 439 20.43 6.85 1.42
CA ILE A 439 19.67 8.11 1.48
C ILE A 439 18.33 7.98 0.76
N PHE A 440 18.31 7.33 -0.41
CA PHE A 440 17.07 7.08 -1.15
C PHE A 440 16.06 6.27 -0.33
N LYS A 441 16.54 5.29 0.45
CA LYS A 441 15.70 4.50 1.36
C LYS A 441 15.35 5.20 2.68
N CYS A 442 15.88 6.39 2.95
CA CYS A 442 15.63 7.10 4.20
C CYS A 442 14.28 7.82 4.16
N ILE A 443 13.33 7.38 4.99
CA ILE A 443 11.99 7.97 5.07
C ILE A 443 12.04 9.46 5.45
N THR A 444 12.88 9.85 6.40
CA THR A 444 13.03 11.26 6.81
C THR A 444 13.53 12.12 5.65
N CYS A 445 14.49 11.65 4.86
CA CYS A 445 14.98 12.37 3.68
C CYS A 445 13.91 12.42 2.58
N ALA A 446 13.18 11.34 2.36
CA ALA A 446 12.11 11.27 1.35
C ALA A 446 10.96 12.23 1.68
N LYS A 447 10.52 12.30 2.93
CA LYS A 447 9.46 13.23 3.38
C LYS A 447 9.84 14.69 3.21
N ASN A 448 11.11 15.03 3.46
CA ASN A 448 11.60 16.42 3.37
C ASN A 448 12.05 16.82 1.96
N LYS A 449 12.06 15.89 1.00
CA LYS A 449 12.35 16.17 -0.41
C LYS A 449 11.46 15.30 -1.32
N PRO A 450 10.14 15.53 -1.33
CA PRO A 450 9.23 14.77 -2.17
C PRO A 450 9.55 15.05 -3.64
N VAL A 451 9.68 13.99 -4.43
CA VAL A 451 9.77 14.11 -5.89
C VAL A 451 8.33 14.13 -6.41
N LEU A 452 7.86 15.30 -6.83
CA LEU A 452 6.58 15.42 -7.53
C LEU A 452 6.71 14.77 -8.90
N THR A 453 5.94 13.72 -9.18
CA THR A 453 5.83 13.15 -10.53
C THR A 453 5.08 14.14 -11.42
N SER A 454 5.65 14.48 -12.58
CA SER A 454 4.97 15.27 -13.61
C SER A 454 3.86 14.43 -14.23
N GLN A 455 2.59 14.80 -14.03
CA GLN A 455 1.49 14.21 -14.79
C GLN A 455 1.55 14.68 -16.24
N ILE A 456 1.22 13.79 -17.19
CA ILE A 456 0.97 14.16 -18.59
C ILE A 456 -0.28 15.03 -18.60
N MET A 457 -0.21 16.22 -19.20
CA MET A 457 -1.37 17.12 -19.34
C MET A 457 -2.39 16.47 -20.27
N GLY A 458 -3.66 16.43 -19.87
CA GLY A 458 -4.75 15.93 -20.71
C GLY A 458 -5.01 16.84 -21.92
N ASP A 459 -5.64 16.28 -22.95
CA ASP A 459 -5.99 17.01 -24.17
C ASP A 459 -6.97 18.18 -23.89
N LEU A 460 -6.86 19.22 -24.71
CA LEU A 460 -7.77 20.37 -24.63
C LEU A 460 -9.15 20.01 -25.20
N PRO A 461 -10.25 20.46 -24.55
CA PRO A 461 -11.60 20.20 -25.07
C PRO A 461 -11.84 20.90 -26.41
N THR A 462 -12.69 20.31 -27.26
CA THR A 462 -13.07 20.85 -28.59
C THR A 462 -13.54 22.29 -28.51
N ASP A 463 -14.28 22.64 -27.46
CA ASP A 463 -14.81 23.99 -27.20
C ASP A 463 -13.72 25.06 -27.02
N ARG A 464 -12.46 24.66 -26.76
CA ARG A 464 -11.30 25.55 -26.60
C ARG A 464 -10.44 25.71 -27.86
N VAL A 465 -10.52 24.76 -28.78
CA VAL A 465 -9.61 24.68 -29.94
C VAL A 465 -10.34 24.94 -31.26
N THR A 466 -11.67 24.83 -31.27
CA THR A 466 -12.48 25.08 -32.45
C THR A 466 -12.89 26.54 -32.49
N PRO A 467 -12.53 27.31 -33.53
CA PRO A 467 -12.95 28.70 -33.67
C PRO A 467 -14.48 28.84 -33.64
N ASN A 468 -14.98 29.81 -32.87
CA ASN A 468 -16.40 30.14 -32.78
C ASN A 468 -16.59 31.62 -32.47
N HIS A 469 -17.81 32.14 -32.58
CA HIS A 469 -18.12 33.50 -32.17
C HIS A 469 -17.92 33.67 -30.66
N VAL A 470 -17.56 34.89 -30.25
CA VAL A 470 -17.18 35.18 -28.88
C VAL A 470 -18.39 34.97 -27.95
N PHE A 471 -18.10 34.40 -26.78
CA PHE A 471 -19.10 33.96 -25.80
C PHE A 471 -20.08 32.85 -26.24
N ASN A 472 -19.92 32.22 -27.41
CA ASN A 472 -20.79 31.10 -27.81
C ASN A 472 -20.76 29.93 -26.82
N VAL A 473 -19.55 29.60 -26.34
CA VAL A 473 -19.34 28.67 -25.24
C VAL A 473 -18.69 29.44 -24.09
N THR A 474 -19.41 29.53 -22.98
CA THR A 474 -19.04 30.38 -21.84
C THR A 474 -18.92 29.58 -20.55
N GLY A 475 -17.78 29.71 -19.87
CA GLY A 475 -17.58 29.24 -18.51
C GLY A 475 -18.01 30.31 -17.51
N ILE A 476 -18.67 29.92 -16.42
CA ILE A 476 -19.20 30.86 -15.43
C ILE A 476 -18.67 30.49 -14.04
N ASP A 477 -18.26 31.51 -13.27
CA ASP A 477 -17.88 31.37 -11.87
C ASP A 477 -18.29 32.59 -11.02
N PHE A 478 -18.47 32.39 -9.72
CA PHE A 478 -18.72 33.45 -8.76
C PHE A 478 -17.44 33.85 -8.03
N ALA A 479 -17.13 35.14 -8.05
CA ALA A 479 -16.13 35.73 -7.18
C ALA A 479 -16.80 36.47 -6.03
N GLY A 480 -16.37 36.16 -4.80
CA GLY A 480 -16.80 36.90 -3.62
C GLY A 480 -16.63 36.09 -2.33
N PRO A 481 -17.21 36.57 -1.23
CA PRO A 481 -17.96 37.84 -1.14
C PRO A 481 -17.08 39.09 -1.16
N PHE A 482 -17.69 40.20 -1.60
CA PHE A 482 -17.19 41.56 -1.44
C PHE A 482 -18.16 42.37 -0.59
N PHE A 483 -17.71 43.52 -0.08
CA PHE A 483 -18.44 44.30 0.91
C PHE A 483 -18.57 45.76 0.48
N LEU A 484 -19.81 46.22 0.23
CA LEU A 484 -20.11 47.57 -0.24
C LEU A 484 -20.83 48.42 0.81
N LYS A 485 -20.69 49.74 0.68
CA LYS A 485 -21.47 50.74 1.40
C LYS A 485 -22.62 51.25 0.52
N PHE A 486 -23.83 51.33 1.06
CA PHE A 486 -24.90 52.09 0.41
C PHE A 486 -24.77 53.59 0.71
N LYS A 487 -25.17 54.44 -0.24
CA LYS A 487 -25.22 55.90 -0.05
C LYS A 487 -26.10 56.23 1.18
N ASN A 488 -25.69 57.26 1.92
CA ASN A 488 -26.36 57.85 3.10
C ASN A 488 -26.20 57.16 4.46
N GLN A 489 -25.34 56.14 4.61
CA GLN A 489 -25.07 55.56 5.94
C GLN A 489 -23.68 55.97 6.49
N ARG A 490 -23.65 56.94 7.41
CA ARG A 490 -22.41 57.43 8.06
C ARG A 490 -21.72 56.37 8.95
N LYS A 491 -22.47 55.38 9.45
CA LYS A 491 -21.99 54.17 10.14
C LYS A 491 -22.85 52.97 9.70
N GLY A 492 -22.66 52.51 8.46
CA GLY A 492 -23.50 51.49 7.82
C GLY A 492 -22.93 50.08 7.88
N ILE A 493 -23.82 49.10 8.01
CA ILE A 493 -23.56 47.66 7.84
C ILE A 493 -23.08 47.45 6.39
N LEU A 494 -21.99 46.72 6.23
CA LEU A 494 -21.47 46.39 4.90
C LEU A 494 -22.35 45.32 4.26
N ASN A 495 -22.78 45.56 3.02
CA ASN A 495 -23.61 44.61 2.30
C ASN A 495 -22.73 43.66 1.51
N LYS A 496 -23.01 42.37 1.69
CA LYS A 496 -22.34 41.28 0.99
C LYS A 496 -22.81 41.30 -0.46
N VAL A 497 -21.87 41.27 -1.38
CA VAL A 497 -22.16 41.22 -2.82
C VAL A 497 -21.19 40.26 -3.51
N TYR A 498 -21.50 39.89 -4.74
CA TYR A 498 -20.70 38.97 -5.53
C TYR A 498 -20.54 39.49 -6.97
N VAL A 499 -19.55 38.93 -7.65
CA VAL A 499 -19.29 39.20 -9.07
C VAL A 499 -19.43 37.90 -9.81
N VAL A 500 -20.27 37.89 -10.84
CA VAL A 500 -20.38 36.78 -11.80
C VAL A 500 -19.35 37.01 -12.89
N ILE A 501 -18.53 36.02 -13.13
CA ILE A 501 -17.45 36.06 -14.12
C ILE A 501 -17.83 35.12 -15.25
N TYR A 502 -18.06 35.69 -16.43
CA TYR A 502 -18.30 34.96 -17.67
C TYR A 502 -17.00 34.92 -18.48
N VAL A 503 -16.58 33.74 -18.90
CA VAL A 503 -15.33 33.53 -19.64
C VAL A 503 -15.62 32.82 -20.95
N CYS A 504 -15.31 33.44 -22.08
CA CYS A 504 -15.40 32.78 -23.38
C CYS A 504 -14.34 31.67 -23.49
N LEU A 505 -14.71 30.44 -23.84
CA LEU A 505 -13.75 29.34 -23.95
C LEU A 505 -12.81 29.47 -25.16
N CYS A 506 -13.27 30.10 -26.24
CA CYS A 506 -12.51 30.25 -27.47
C CYS A 506 -11.48 31.39 -27.35
N THR A 507 -11.90 32.59 -26.96
CA THR A 507 -11.04 33.79 -26.92
C THR A 507 -10.52 34.13 -25.53
N LYS A 508 -11.02 33.46 -24.48
CA LYS A 508 -10.77 33.82 -23.07
C LYS A 508 -11.29 35.21 -22.69
N ALA A 509 -12.09 35.87 -23.52
CA ALA A 509 -12.72 37.16 -23.17
C ALA A 509 -13.51 37.04 -21.87
N LEU A 510 -13.43 38.07 -21.03
CA LEU A 510 -14.10 38.14 -19.74
C LEU A 510 -15.25 39.14 -19.78
N HIS A 511 -16.36 38.78 -19.15
CA HIS A 511 -17.40 39.74 -18.76
C HIS A 511 -17.64 39.62 -17.25
N LEU A 512 -17.61 40.76 -16.57
CA LEU A 512 -17.75 40.87 -15.12
C LEU A 512 -19.07 41.59 -14.82
N ASP A 513 -19.99 40.91 -14.14
CA ASP A 513 -21.26 41.52 -13.75
C ASP A 513 -21.47 41.42 -12.25
N PHE A 514 -22.11 42.44 -11.70
CA PHE A 514 -22.39 42.56 -10.27
C PHE A 514 -23.72 41.89 -9.91
N VAL A 515 -23.75 41.18 -8.78
CA VAL A 515 -24.98 40.67 -8.18
C VAL A 515 -25.00 40.84 -6.67
N THR A 516 -26.20 41.00 -6.11
CA THR A 516 -26.42 41.17 -4.67
C THR A 516 -26.33 39.86 -3.90
N ASP A 517 -26.71 38.74 -4.52
CA ASP A 517 -26.61 37.42 -3.90
C ASP A 517 -26.33 36.30 -4.93
N GLN A 518 -26.03 35.10 -4.44
CA GLN A 518 -25.84 33.88 -5.24
C GLN A 518 -27.17 33.12 -5.46
N THR A 519 -28.30 33.83 -5.59
CA THR A 519 -29.60 33.22 -5.88
C THR A 519 -29.84 33.10 -7.39
N SER A 520 -30.72 32.18 -7.79
CA SER A 520 -31.06 31.97 -9.20
C SER A 520 -31.64 33.21 -9.87
N ASP A 521 -32.50 33.98 -9.20
CA ASP A 521 -33.04 35.24 -9.76
C ASP A 521 -31.95 36.27 -10.05
N CYS A 522 -31.01 36.45 -9.11
CA CYS A 522 -29.88 37.37 -9.28
C CYS A 522 -28.98 36.91 -10.44
N PHE A 523 -28.78 35.59 -10.57
CA PHE A 523 -28.01 35.01 -11.65
C PHE A 523 -28.71 35.14 -13.02
N ILE A 524 -30.02 34.89 -13.12
CA ILE A 524 -30.81 35.09 -14.35
C ILE A 524 -30.75 36.55 -14.78
N ALA A 525 -30.87 37.49 -13.83
CA ALA A 525 -30.75 38.92 -14.14
C ALA A 525 -29.35 39.27 -14.68
N SER A 526 -28.30 38.70 -14.10
CA SER A 526 -26.92 38.81 -14.60
C SER A 526 -26.78 38.21 -16.00
N LEU A 527 -27.36 37.04 -16.24
CA LEU A 527 -27.31 36.35 -17.52
C LEU A 527 -28.04 37.12 -18.62
N LYS A 528 -29.20 37.71 -18.31
CA LYS A 528 -29.92 38.61 -19.23
C LYS A 528 -29.11 39.86 -19.56
N ARG A 529 -28.44 40.47 -18.57
CA ARG A 529 -27.53 41.61 -18.81
C ARG A 529 -26.34 41.22 -19.68
N PHE A 530 -25.77 40.04 -19.44
CA PHE A 530 -24.71 39.49 -20.26
C PHE A 530 -25.17 39.28 -21.70
N PHE A 531 -26.31 38.63 -21.95
CA PHE A 531 -26.84 38.43 -23.30
C PHE A 531 -27.18 39.74 -24.00
N GLY A 532 -27.74 40.70 -23.27
CA GLY A 532 -28.02 42.03 -23.82
C GLY A 532 -26.78 42.80 -24.25
N ARG A 533 -25.61 42.52 -23.66
CA ARG A 533 -24.34 43.20 -23.97
C ARG A 533 -23.44 42.44 -24.93
N ARG A 534 -23.39 41.10 -24.82
CA ARG A 534 -22.42 40.23 -25.48
C ARG A 534 -23.04 39.27 -26.50
N GLY A 535 -24.36 39.24 -26.60
CA GLY A 535 -25.09 38.27 -27.40
C GLY A 535 -25.32 36.95 -26.64
N LYS A 536 -26.20 36.14 -27.22
CA LYS A 536 -26.67 34.89 -26.63
C LYS A 536 -25.65 33.76 -26.83
N CYS A 537 -25.36 33.00 -25.78
CA CYS A 537 -24.51 31.82 -25.89
C CYS A 537 -25.32 30.57 -26.27
N ALA A 538 -24.72 29.63 -27.02
CA ALA A 538 -25.30 28.31 -27.24
C ALA A 538 -25.04 27.36 -26.07
N LYS A 539 -23.93 27.55 -25.33
CA LYS A 539 -23.49 26.60 -24.31
C LYS A 539 -22.86 27.25 -23.08
N ILE A 540 -23.26 26.82 -21.89
CA ILE A 540 -22.74 27.26 -20.60
C ILE A 540 -22.05 26.10 -19.88
N LEU A 541 -20.87 26.36 -19.31
CA LEU A 541 -20.10 25.44 -18.48
C LEU A 541 -19.94 25.97 -17.05
N THR A 542 -20.22 25.13 -16.05
CA THR A 542 -20.07 25.47 -14.63
C THR A 542 -19.46 24.35 -13.79
N ASP A 543 -19.01 24.71 -12.60
CA ASP A 543 -18.56 23.77 -11.58
C ASP A 543 -19.74 23.11 -10.83
N ASN A 544 -19.45 22.05 -10.07
CA ASN A 544 -20.48 21.36 -9.28
C ASN A 544 -20.72 22.04 -7.92
N SER A 545 -20.59 23.37 -7.81
CA SER A 545 -20.91 24.07 -6.57
C SER A 545 -22.41 23.99 -6.28
N LYS A 546 -22.79 24.02 -4.99
CA LYS A 546 -24.19 23.81 -4.54
C LYS A 546 -25.18 24.78 -5.20
N THR A 547 -24.72 25.97 -5.59
CA THR A 547 -25.50 27.00 -6.28
C THR A 547 -25.89 26.58 -7.69
N PHE A 548 -25.00 25.91 -8.43
CA PHE A 548 -25.28 25.45 -9.79
C PHE A 548 -25.87 24.04 -9.84
N VAL A 549 -25.53 23.17 -8.88
CA VAL A 549 -26.08 21.79 -8.79
C VAL A 549 -27.59 21.75 -8.51
N GLY A 550 -28.14 22.79 -7.88
CA GLY A 550 -29.59 22.96 -7.75
C GLY A 550 -30.30 23.01 -9.11
N ALA A 551 -29.69 23.66 -10.10
CA ALA A 551 -30.28 23.87 -11.43
C ALA A 551 -30.20 22.64 -12.35
N ASP A 552 -29.15 21.79 -12.27
CA ASP A 552 -29.02 20.59 -13.13
C ASP A 552 -29.96 19.45 -12.76
N LYS A 553 -30.15 19.26 -11.44
CA LYS A 553 -31.07 18.24 -10.94
C LYS A 553 -32.44 18.48 -11.55
N GLU A 554 -32.83 19.73 -11.72
CA GLU A 554 -34.08 20.10 -12.36
C GLU A 554 -34.09 20.03 -13.88
N ILE A 555 -33.01 20.35 -14.60
CA ILE A 555 -32.96 20.12 -16.07
C ILE A 555 -33.17 18.61 -16.38
N LYS A 556 -32.64 17.71 -15.54
CA LYS A 556 -32.85 16.25 -15.67
C LYS A 556 -34.18 15.76 -15.09
N ILE A 557 -34.72 16.43 -14.07
CA ILE A 557 -36.04 16.13 -13.46
C ILE A 557 -37.19 16.74 -14.28
N LEU A 558 -36.98 17.76 -15.11
CA LEU A 558 -37.97 18.24 -16.08
C LEU A 558 -38.24 17.24 -17.20
N TYR A 559 -37.32 16.29 -17.42
CA TYR A 559 -37.61 15.10 -18.22
C TYR A 559 -38.45 14.05 -17.47
N ASN A 560 -38.58 14.12 -16.14
CA ASN A 560 -39.33 13.17 -15.30
C ASN A 560 -39.79 13.81 -13.96
N HIS A 561 -40.93 14.52 -13.99
CA HIS A 561 -41.82 14.89 -12.86
C HIS A 561 -41.25 15.60 -11.59
N VAL A 562 -41.87 16.74 -11.28
CA VAL A 562 -41.53 17.84 -10.32
C VAL A 562 -41.48 17.48 -8.83
N ASN A 563 -40.49 18.06 -8.09
CA ASN A 563 -40.69 18.88 -6.86
C ASN A 563 -39.36 19.57 -6.41
N SER A 564 -39.42 20.91 -6.30
CA SER A 564 -38.43 22.04 -6.29
C SER A 564 -37.22 22.00 -5.31
N PRO A 565 -36.20 22.92 -5.39
CA PRO A 565 -36.00 24.15 -6.23
C PRO A 565 -34.70 24.16 -7.10
N ASP A 566 -34.49 24.95 -8.19
CA ASP A 566 -34.95 26.25 -8.75
C ASP A 566 -35.59 26.23 -10.18
N GLN A 567 -36.88 25.85 -10.28
CA GLN A 567 -37.62 25.66 -11.54
C GLN A 567 -37.48 26.83 -12.56
N CYS A 568 -37.33 28.07 -12.06
CA CYS A 568 -37.21 29.28 -12.87
C CYS A 568 -35.99 29.30 -13.80
N LEU A 569 -34.82 28.83 -13.34
CA LEU A 569 -33.59 28.88 -14.15
C LEU A 569 -33.63 27.83 -15.27
N SER A 570 -34.14 26.63 -14.98
CA SER A 570 -34.27 25.57 -15.98
C SER A 570 -35.31 25.94 -17.06
N GLU A 571 -36.44 26.54 -16.67
CA GLU A 571 -37.43 27.06 -17.62
C GLU A 571 -36.84 28.15 -18.52
N PHE A 572 -36.05 29.08 -17.95
CA PHE A 572 -35.38 30.13 -18.72
C PHE A 572 -34.35 29.57 -19.72
N LEU A 573 -33.52 28.61 -19.31
CA LEU A 573 -32.51 28.02 -20.21
C LEU A 573 -33.16 27.23 -21.34
N THR A 574 -34.26 26.54 -21.05
CA THR A 574 -35.04 25.77 -22.04
C THR A 574 -35.73 26.68 -23.03
N SER A 575 -36.40 27.74 -22.57
CA SER A 575 -37.05 28.72 -23.47
C SER A 575 -36.03 29.42 -24.36
N GLU A 576 -34.81 29.64 -23.84
CA GLU A 576 -33.71 30.21 -24.59
C GLU A 576 -32.91 29.17 -25.39
N SER A 577 -33.22 27.87 -25.39
CA SER A 577 -32.48 26.84 -26.14
C SER A 577 -30.96 26.82 -25.86
N ILE A 578 -30.55 27.00 -24.59
CA ILE A 578 -29.14 27.03 -24.17
C ILE A 578 -28.74 25.69 -23.57
N GLU A 579 -27.64 25.09 -24.06
CA GLU A 579 -27.09 23.87 -23.48
C GLU A 579 -26.29 24.17 -22.20
N TRP A 580 -26.69 23.62 -21.06
CA TRP A 580 -25.95 23.74 -19.80
C TRP A 580 -25.21 22.44 -19.47
N LYS A 581 -23.91 22.52 -19.15
CA LYS A 581 -23.07 21.35 -18.81
C LYS A 581 -22.20 21.59 -17.57
N PHE A 582 -22.12 20.57 -16.72
CA PHE A 582 -21.24 20.54 -15.56
C PHE A 582 -19.91 19.89 -15.90
N ILE A 583 -18.82 20.41 -15.33
CA ILE A 583 -17.55 19.68 -15.34
C ILE A 583 -17.67 18.40 -14.49
N PRO A 584 -16.84 17.37 -14.74
CA PRO A 584 -16.84 16.17 -13.91
C PRO A 584 -16.57 16.50 -12.42
N PRO A 585 -17.22 15.80 -11.47
CA PRO A 585 -16.99 16.02 -10.04
C PRO A 585 -15.50 15.90 -9.69
N LYS A 586 -15.02 16.79 -8.81
CA LYS A 586 -13.61 16.81 -8.33
C LYS A 586 -12.55 16.94 -9.44
N SER A 587 -12.90 17.55 -10.58
CA SER A 587 -11.98 17.74 -11.72
C SER A 587 -11.67 19.23 -11.96
N PRO A 588 -10.90 19.89 -11.06
CA PRO A 588 -10.62 21.33 -11.12
C PRO A 588 -9.85 21.75 -12.38
N ASN A 589 -9.13 20.81 -13.01
CA ASN A 589 -8.45 21.02 -14.28
C ASN A 589 -9.39 21.46 -15.42
N PHE A 590 -10.66 21.07 -15.39
CA PHE A 590 -11.66 21.52 -16.37
C PHE A 590 -12.12 22.96 -16.10
N GLY A 591 -12.07 23.42 -14.85
CA GLY A 591 -12.46 24.78 -14.44
C GLY A 591 -11.33 25.80 -14.39
N GLY A 592 -10.10 25.38 -14.67
CA GLY A 592 -8.92 26.24 -14.56
C GLY A 592 -8.99 27.54 -15.37
N ILE A 593 -9.79 27.60 -16.44
CA ILE A 593 -9.90 28.82 -17.28
C ILE A 593 -10.68 29.94 -16.59
N TRP A 594 -11.81 29.64 -15.93
CA TRP A 594 -12.56 30.63 -15.18
C TRP A 594 -11.96 30.86 -13.79
N GLU A 595 -11.35 29.86 -13.17
CA GLU A 595 -10.55 30.06 -11.94
C GLU A 595 -9.37 31.02 -12.18
N ALA A 596 -8.70 30.92 -13.33
CA ALA A 596 -7.66 31.86 -13.74
C ALA A 596 -8.24 33.27 -14.00
N GLY A 597 -9.46 33.36 -14.56
CA GLY A 597 -10.21 34.60 -14.70
C GLY A 597 -10.47 35.26 -13.34
N VAL A 598 -11.02 34.51 -12.38
CA VAL A 598 -11.26 34.94 -11.00
C VAL A 598 -9.97 35.42 -10.32
N LYS A 599 -8.87 34.69 -10.50
CA LYS A 599 -7.56 35.05 -9.96
C LYS A 599 -7.07 36.38 -10.54
N SER A 600 -7.19 36.56 -11.85
CA SER A 600 -6.77 37.78 -12.56
C SER A 600 -7.61 38.98 -12.14
N PHE A 601 -8.94 38.80 -12.07
CA PHE A 601 -9.86 39.80 -11.52
C PHE A 601 -9.47 40.21 -10.09
N LYS A 602 -9.35 39.24 -9.16
CA LYS A 602 -8.98 39.50 -7.77
C LYS A 602 -7.61 40.17 -7.63
N PHE A 603 -6.67 39.89 -8.54
CA PHE A 603 -5.36 40.53 -8.56
C PHE A 603 -5.48 42.04 -8.81
N HIS A 604 -6.22 42.47 -9.84
CA HIS A 604 -6.45 43.89 -10.09
C HIS A 604 -7.29 44.54 -9.00
N LEU A 605 -8.41 43.90 -8.65
CA LEU A 605 -9.36 44.43 -7.67
C LEU A 605 -8.68 44.75 -6.32
N LYS A 606 -7.87 43.85 -5.78
CA LYS A 606 -7.16 44.08 -4.50
C LYS A 606 -6.20 45.26 -4.54
N ARG A 607 -5.57 45.50 -5.69
CA ARG A 607 -4.56 46.56 -5.86
C ARG A 607 -5.20 47.92 -6.09
N VAL A 608 -6.31 47.95 -6.84
CA VAL A 608 -7.05 49.19 -7.12
C VAL A 608 -7.83 49.65 -5.88
N ILE A 609 -8.48 48.73 -5.17
CA ILE A 609 -9.31 49.07 -3.99
C ILE A 609 -8.48 49.24 -2.72
N GLY A 610 -7.46 48.40 -2.51
CA GLY A 610 -6.72 48.34 -1.25
C GLY A 610 -7.65 48.07 -0.05
N GLY A 611 -7.65 48.98 0.93
CA GLY A 611 -8.51 48.92 2.12
C GLY A 611 -9.77 49.81 2.06
N GLN A 612 -10.04 50.46 0.91
CA GLN A 612 -11.17 51.36 0.77
C GLN A 612 -12.50 50.61 0.73
N LYS A 613 -13.56 51.25 1.21
CA LYS A 613 -14.91 50.70 1.23
C LYS A 613 -15.75 51.45 0.20
N LEU A 614 -16.03 50.80 -0.92
CA LEU A 614 -16.66 51.40 -2.10
C LEU A 614 -18.18 51.52 -1.99
N THR A 615 -18.75 52.48 -2.69
CA THR A 615 -20.18 52.53 -3.04
C THR A 615 -20.52 51.57 -4.18
N LEU A 616 -21.80 51.41 -4.47
CA LEU A 616 -22.26 50.59 -5.59
C LEU A 616 -21.77 51.14 -6.93
N GLU A 617 -21.89 52.46 -7.15
CA GLU A 617 -21.46 53.09 -8.40
C GLU A 617 -19.95 52.95 -8.59
N GLU A 618 -19.16 53.21 -7.54
CA GLU A 618 -17.71 53.03 -7.56
C GLU A 618 -17.31 51.57 -7.87
N PHE A 619 -18.02 50.60 -7.30
CA PHE A 619 -17.74 49.20 -7.54
C PHE A 619 -18.02 48.81 -9.00
N ILE A 620 -19.16 49.21 -9.56
CA ILE A 620 -19.52 48.92 -10.95
C ILE A 620 -18.51 49.57 -11.91
N THR A 621 -18.09 50.81 -11.65
CA THR A 621 -17.06 51.49 -12.45
C THR A 621 -15.75 50.70 -12.45
N ILE A 622 -15.27 50.28 -11.27
CA ILE A 622 -14.03 49.50 -11.15
C ILE A 622 -14.16 48.13 -11.84
N LEU A 623 -15.32 47.48 -11.80
CA LEU A 623 -15.55 46.24 -12.55
C LEU A 623 -15.38 46.46 -14.05
N ALA A 624 -15.95 47.52 -14.60
CA ALA A 624 -15.85 47.84 -16.02
C ALA A 624 -14.41 48.16 -16.45
N GLU A 625 -13.68 48.93 -15.63
CA GLU A 625 -12.26 49.22 -15.88
C GLU A 625 -11.39 47.96 -15.86
N ILE A 626 -11.59 47.09 -14.86
CA ILE A 626 -10.87 45.81 -14.76
C ILE A 626 -11.23 44.89 -15.92
N GLU A 627 -12.50 44.81 -16.32
CA GLU A 627 -12.93 44.06 -17.51
C GLU A 627 -12.19 44.54 -18.76
N GLY A 628 -12.12 45.86 -18.97
CA GLY A 628 -11.38 46.46 -20.08
C GLY A 628 -9.91 46.06 -20.07
N VAL A 629 -9.21 46.25 -18.94
CA VAL A 629 -7.79 45.90 -18.80
C VAL A 629 -7.53 44.42 -19.05
N LEU A 630 -8.36 43.54 -18.49
CA LEU A 630 -8.20 42.10 -18.68
C LEU A 630 -8.43 41.71 -20.15
N ASN A 631 -9.34 42.36 -20.85
CA ASN A 631 -9.63 42.09 -22.25
C ASN A 631 -8.67 42.77 -23.24
N SER A 632 -7.88 43.77 -22.83
CA SER A 632 -6.83 44.36 -23.67
C SER A 632 -5.55 43.53 -23.76
N ARG A 633 -5.48 42.37 -23.10
CA ARG A 633 -4.30 41.51 -23.12
C ARG A 633 -4.09 40.85 -24.49
N PRO A 634 -2.85 40.68 -24.95
CA PRO A 634 -2.58 40.04 -26.24
C PRO A 634 -2.92 38.55 -26.24
N LEU A 635 -3.54 38.06 -27.32
CA LEU A 635 -3.85 36.64 -27.57
C LEU A 635 -2.69 35.89 -28.20
N THR A 636 -1.81 36.60 -28.89
CA THR A 636 -0.59 36.10 -29.52
C THR A 636 0.65 36.71 -28.85
N PRO A 637 1.83 36.09 -28.99
CA PRO A 637 3.07 36.73 -28.59
C PRO A 637 3.21 38.11 -29.27
N LEU A 638 3.69 39.09 -28.51
CA LEU A 638 4.00 40.42 -29.05
C LEU A 638 5.23 40.32 -29.94
N SER A 639 5.16 40.86 -31.15
CA SER A 639 6.33 41.01 -32.00
C SER A 639 7.21 42.16 -31.52
N PRO A 640 8.55 42.03 -31.59
CA PRO A 640 9.46 43.14 -31.38
C PRO A 640 9.57 44.08 -32.59
N GLU A 641 9.00 43.73 -33.76
CA GLU A 641 9.08 44.51 -34.99
C GLU A 641 7.94 45.54 -35.07
N PHE A 642 8.27 46.77 -35.48
CA PHE A 642 7.29 47.88 -35.54
C PHE A 642 6.30 47.73 -36.71
N ASP A 643 6.74 47.11 -37.80
CA ASP A 643 5.94 46.95 -39.03
C ASP A 643 5.02 45.73 -38.99
N ASP A 644 4.98 45.01 -37.86
CA ASP A 644 4.14 43.83 -37.69
C ASP A 644 2.68 44.17 -37.37
N PHE A 645 1.77 43.23 -37.63
CA PHE A 645 0.33 43.45 -37.40
C PHE A 645 0.00 43.71 -35.93
N GLU A 646 -0.97 44.60 -35.68
CA GLU A 646 -1.46 44.88 -34.34
C GLU A 646 -1.96 43.59 -33.67
N THR A 647 -1.51 43.36 -32.43
CA THR A 647 -1.80 42.11 -31.75
C THR A 647 -3.27 42.03 -31.33
N LEU A 648 -3.92 40.92 -31.69
CA LEU A 648 -5.30 40.68 -31.31
C LEU A 648 -5.44 40.56 -29.78
N SER A 649 -6.44 41.24 -29.23
CA SER A 649 -6.84 41.11 -27.82
C SER A 649 -8.29 40.65 -27.73
N PRO A 650 -8.70 39.99 -26.62
CA PRO A 650 -10.10 39.65 -26.42
C PRO A 650 -11.07 40.83 -26.52
N GLY A 651 -10.63 42.05 -26.22
CA GLY A 651 -11.45 43.27 -26.21
C GLY A 651 -11.80 43.81 -27.60
N ILE A 652 -11.19 43.27 -28.65
CA ILE A 652 -11.54 43.58 -30.04
C ILE A 652 -12.90 42.95 -30.43
N PHE A 653 -13.35 41.94 -29.67
CA PHE A 653 -14.53 41.14 -29.97
C PHE A 653 -15.74 41.41 -29.08
#